data_AF-A0A1G3V5L0-F1
#
_entry.id   AF-A0A1G3V5L0-F1
#
_cell.length_a   1.000
_cell.length_b   1.000
_cell.length_c   1.000
_cell.angle_alpha   90.00
_cell.angle_beta   90.00
_cell.angle_gamma   90.00
#
_symmetry.space_group_name_H-M   'P 1'
#
loop_
_entity.id
_entity.type
_entity.pdbx_description
1 polymer ?
#
loop_
_entity_poly.entity_id
_entity_poly.type
_entity_poly.pdbx_seq_one_letter_code
_entity_poly.pdbx_strand_id
1 'polypeptide(L)'
;MGKIFNLVREATGIAVVTFDVVGEKMNTWTEDAFAGFDQVMRALETMKGCRGVVFISGKPENFLAGANLKLISQIESAEEVRRTVDLFHGSFNRLSALGIPSVAAIHGHCLGGGLEFALVCTGRIAKEGRTTLIGLPECNVGLFPGGGGTQRLPRLIGYGAFDLILKGTMLPAAKAYEMGIVDRLIPAGGDLLREANAFLEEIIAGKADLKRPAQDFSQIDSVAEMAKAGILKATKGREIPAPMLALGAMHEGLKLPLMEGLEVEKKNFIEVVLSKEAKGSINTFFIKGMTDKPMAMTTKGFVPKPINRVAVLGFGTMGRGIIIDILRNTQLPVLVKDIPEALEPGKAFVRKILDGMAEKKRLNEPVDAILGRLSMTSDYTDAFKEADLVIEAVFEEIGVKKQVYGELSKWVRGDCIVASNTSSIPITSMAPFVTKPERFGGIHFFSPVWLMQLVEVIRGEKTAQETIDNLLNFAGLIKKRPIVCMDNAGFVVNAMLFPNLINAFIYVEQGNAIEKVDRAMTRFGMPVGPIRLTDEVGIDIPHKALVGMGIRQDTLKRVVEAGRLGLKKSGKGFFLKDGSVDPEVLPLIAKRPPQEASEEEIQLGLLTAMVRVGKDLIDRKIVDDVRMIDVGIIWGLGFPADKGGPMKWADLIGLSKKLYGKNFY
;
A
#
# COMPACT_ATOMS: atom_id res chain seq x y z
N MET A 1 29.25 17.76 -11.81
CA MET A 1 27.94 17.59 -11.14
C MET A 1 27.35 18.97 -10.90
N GLY A 2 26.06 19.17 -11.21
CA GLY A 2 25.38 20.44 -10.91
C GLY A 2 25.27 20.67 -9.41
N LYS A 3 25.23 21.93 -8.97
CA LYS A 3 25.08 22.27 -7.54
C LYS A 3 23.67 21.91 -7.07
N ILE A 4 23.56 21.05 -6.04
CA ILE A 4 22.29 20.64 -5.42
C ILE A 4 21.62 21.80 -4.68
N PHE A 5 22.44 22.66 -4.07
CA PHE A 5 21.98 23.89 -3.46
C PHE A 5 22.55 25.08 -4.22
N ASN A 6 21.68 26.03 -4.57
CA ASN A 6 22.07 27.32 -5.09
C ASN A 6 21.81 28.40 -4.04
N LEU A 7 22.87 29.09 -3.61
CA LEU A 7 22.80 30.18 -2.64
C LEU A 7 23.01 31.52 -3.38
N VAL A 8 22.02 32.39 -3.31
CA VAL A 8 22.07 33.75 -3.86
C VAL A 8 21.80 34.74 -2.75
N ARG A 9 22.63 35.78 -2.63
CA ARG A 9 22.37 36.89 -1.73
C ARG A 9 21.72 38.04 -2.52
N GLU A 10 20.56 38.47 -2.08
CA GLU A 10 19.86 39.63 -2.63
C GLU A 10 20.49 40.95 -2.15
N ALA A 11 20.23 42.04 -2.87
CA ALA A 11 20.71 43.38 -2.51
C ALA A 11 20.20 43.84 -1.13
N THR A 12 19.06 43.32 -0.69
CA THR A 12 18.48 43.52 0.65
C THR A 12 19.33 42.89 1.76
N GLY A 13 20.29 42.02 1.45
CA GLY A 13 21.05 41.26 2.44
C GLY A 13 20.35 39.99 2.93
N ILE A 14 19.24 39.60 2.29
CA ILE A 14 18.61 38.29 2.47
C ILE A 14 19.35 37.26 1.59
N ALA A 15 19.61 36.09 2.15
CA ALA A 15 20.08 34.93 1.42
C ALA A 15 18.90 34.06 0.96
N VAL A 16 18.88 33.65 -0.30
CA VAL A 16 17.93 32.68 -0.85
C VAL A 16 18.68 31.40 -1.19
N VAL A 17 18.28 30.30 -0.58
CA VAL A 17 18.83 28.96 -0.83
C VAL A 17 17.79 28.14 -1.57
N THR A 18 18.10 27.75 -2.80
CA THR A 18 17.28 26.85 -3.61
C THR A 18 17.80 25.43 -3.50
N PHE A 19 16.96 24.50 -3.07
CA PHE A 19 17.25 23.07 -3.11
C PHE A 19 16.72 22.43 -4.40
N ASP A 20 17.61 21.83 -5.19
CA ASP A 20 17.26 21.13 -6.42
C ASP A 20 18.20 19.93 -6.67
N VAL A 21 17.76 18.72 -6.29
CA VAL A 21 18.52 17.49 -6.57
C VAL A 21 18.49 17.18 -8.06
N VAL A 22 19.60 17.39 -8.75
CA VAL A 22 19.71 17.19 -10.21
C VAL A 22 19.40 15.73 -10.58
N GLY A 23 18.56 15.53 -11.60
CA GLY A 23 18.20 14.21 -12.11
C GLY A 23 17.07 13.51 -11.34
N GLU A 24 16.69 14.01 -10.17
CA GLU A 24 15.62 13.45 -9.36
C GLU A 24 14.31 14.24 -9.51
N LYS A 25 13.17 13.54 -9.37
CA LYS A 25 11.84 14.18 -9.40
C LYS A 25 11.50 14.92 -8.10
N MET A 26 12.13 14.52 -6.99
CA MET A 26 11.89 15.03 -5.65
C MET A 26 13.22 15.39 -5.00
N ASN A 27 13.21 16.43 -4.19
CA ASN A 27 14.28 16.70 -3.25
C ASN A 27 14.16 15.71 -2.08
N THR A 28 15.26 15.02 -1.78
CA THR A 28 15.41 14.12 -0.63
C THR A 28 16.81 14.29 -0.08
N TRP A 29 17.00 13.97 1.20
CA TRP A 29 18.33 13.95 1.80
C TRP A 29 19.14 12.76 1.30
N THR A 30 19.99 13.01 0.31
CA THR A 30 21.07 12.12 -0.16
C THR A 30 22.41 12.52 0.47
N GLU A 31 23.45 11.70 0.34
CA GLU A 31 24.81 12.06 0.77
C GLU A 31 25.29 13.37 0.15
N ASP A 32 25.11 13.54 -1.17
CA ASP A 32 25.46 14.77 -1.87
C ASP A 32 24.64 15.97 -1.36
N ALA A 33 23.38 15.77 -0.98
CA ALA A 33 22.57 16.82 -0.37
C ALA A 33 23.12 17.24 1.00
N PHE A 34 23.59 16.31 1.84
CA PHE A 34 24.26 16.69 3.09
C PHE A 34 25.55 17.46 2.85
N ALA A 35 26.38 17.00 1.90
CA ALA A 35 27.62 17.70 1.54
C ALA A 35 27.34 19.11 1.00
N GLY A 36 26.32 19.25 0.14
CA GLY A 36 25.88 20.55 -0.38
C GLY A 36 25.33 21.46 0.72
N PHE A 37 24.58 20.91 1.67
CA PHE A 37 24.06 21.67 2.80
C PHE A 37 25.19 22.13 3.75
N ASP A 38 26.20 21.30 4.02
CA ASP A 38 27.40 21.71 4.76
C ASP A 38 28.08 22.92 4.11
N GLN A 39 28.22 22.92 2.78
CA GLN A 39 28.78 24.06 2.04
C GLN A 39 27.92 25.33 2.19
N VAL A 40 26.59 25.20 2.10
CA VAL A 40 25.67 26.31 2.34
C VAL A 40 25.83 26.85 3.76
N MET A 41 25.89 25.98 4.77
CA MET A 41 26.05 26.39 6.16
C MET A 41 27.36 27.13 6.39
N ARG A 42 28.50 26.62 5.89
CA ARG A 42 29.79 27.33 5.98
C ARG A 42 29.76 28.69 5.30
N ALA A 43 29.10 28.77 4.14
CA ALA A 43 28.95 30.04 3.43
C ALA A 43 28.12 31.03 4.23
N LEU A 44 27.00 30.61 4.81
CA LEU A 44 26.13 31.47 5.63
C LEU A 44 26.83 31.91 6.93
N GLU A 45 27.54 31.01 7.61
CA GLU A 45 28.29 31.28 8.85
C GLU A 45 29.36 32.37 8.64
N THR A 46 29.88 32.52 7.42
CA THR A 46 30.93 33.50 7.08
C THR A 46 30.41 34.70 6.27
N MET A 47 29.11 34.72 5.92
CA MET A 47 28.54 35.74 5.03
C MET A 47 28.30 37.06 5.76
N LYS A 48 29.24 38.00 5.62
CA LYS A 48 29.12 39.35 6.20
C LYS A 48 27.90 40.10 5.66
N GLY A 49 27.09 40.65 6.57
CA GLY A 49 25.90 41.44 6.24
C GLY A 49 24.71 40.62 5.75
N CYS A 50 24.72 39.30 5.93
CA CYS A 50 23.52 38.48 5.80
C CYS A 50 22.59 38.78 6.98
N ARG A 51 21.33 39.14 6.71
CA ARG A 51 20.33 39.47 7.74
C ARG A 51 19.38 38.31 8.04
N GLY A 52 19.27 37.35 7.14
CA GLY A 52 18.41 36.19 7.25
C GLY A 52 18.45 35.33 5.99
N VAL A 53 17.86 34.14 6.05
CA VAL A 53 17.86 33.17 4.95
C VAL A 53 16.46 32.62 4.64
N VAL A 54 16.11 32.54 3.36
CA VAL A 54 14.90 31.87 2.86
C VAL A 54 15.30 30.59 2.13
N PHE A 55 14.71 29.47 2.52
CA PHE A 55 14.86 28.19 1.83
C PHE A 55 13.66 27.95 0.91
N ILE A 56 13.95 27.71 -0.37
CA ILE A 56 12.98 27.40 -1.41
C ILE A 56 13.36 26.10 -2.12
N SER A 57 12.42 25.53 -2.88
CA SER A 57 12.68 24.37 -3.72
C SER A 57 12.66 24.74 -5.20
N GLY A 58 13.55 24.12 -5.98
CA GLY A 58 13.55 24.17 -7.45
C GLY A 58 12.60 23.15 -8.09
N LYS A 59 11.98 22.24 -7.32
CA LYS A 59 11.05 21.22 -7.85
C LYS A 59 9.62 21.78 -7.93
N PRO A 60 8.81 21.40 -8.93
CA PRO A 60 7.48 21.98 -9.14
C PRO A 60 6.44 21.59 -8.09
N GLU A 61 6.46 20.35 -7.60
CA GLU A 61 5.43 19.80 -6.68
C GLU A 61 6.02 19.25 -5.37
N ASN A 62 7.21 19.72 -5.01
CA ASN A 62 7.95 19.20 -3.88
C ASN A 62 8.82 20.27 -3.26
N PHE A 63 8.67 20.48 -1.95
CA PHE A 63 9.62 21.26 -1.18
C PHE A 63 10.80 20.36 -0.81
N LEU A 64 10.52 19.31 -0.02
CA LEU A 64 11.46 18.30 0.45
C LEU A 64 10.68 17.08 0.95
N ALA A 65 10.94 15.90 0.39
CA ALA A 65 10.24 14.64 0.67
C ALA A 65 10.94 13.74 1.71
N GLY A 66 11.81 14.31 2.55
CA GLY A 66 12.44 13.60 3.65
C GLY A 66 13.67 12.77 3.26
N ALA A 67 13.97 11.75 4.06
CA ALA A 67 15.13 10.89 3.89
C ALA A 67 14.95 9.88 2.74
N ASN A 68 16.07 9.46 2.14
CA ASN A 68 16.04 8.50 1.05
C ASN A 68 15.86 7.06 1.59
N LEU A 69 14.66 6.50 1.45
CA LEU A 69 14.33 5.15 1.92
C LEU A 69 15.19 4.04 1.28
N LYS A 70 15.74 4.24 0.07
CA LYS A 70 16.64 3.25 -0.53
C LYS A 70 17.95 3.16 0.26
N LEU A 71 18.52 4.30 0.63
CA LEU A 71 19.73 4.35 1.45
C LEU A 71 19.47 3.73 2.82
N ILE A 72 18.36 4.10 3.48
CA ILE A 72 18.00 3.53 4.79
C ILE A 72 17.84 2.01 4.72
N SER A 73 17.22 1.49 3.66
CA SER A 73 17.00 0.04 3.51
C SER A 73 18.27 -0.79 3.38
N GLN A 74 19.40 -0.15 3.03
CA GLN A 74 20.71 -0.79 2.85
C GLN A 74 21.54 -0.79 4.13
N ILE A 75 21.14 -0.05 5.17
CA ILE A 75 21.89 0.03 6.42
C ILE A 75 21.77 -1.29 7.19
N GLU A 76 22.91 -1.85 7.57
CA GLU A 76 22.99 -3.13 8.30
C GLU A 76 23.58 -3.01 9.71
N SER A 77 24.21 -1.87 10.04
CA SER A 77 24.90 -1.68 11.32
C SER A 77 24.38 -0.48 12.10
N ALA A 78 24.34 -0.60 13.42
CA ALA A 78 23.96 0.51 14.31
C ALA A 78 24.90 1.72 14.19
N GLU A 79 26.18 1.48 13.90
CA GLU A 79 27.19 2.53 13.72
C GLU A 79 26.91 3.39 12.48
N GLU A 80 26.50 2.76 11.37
CA GLU A 80 26.13 3.47 10.15
C GLU A 80 24.84 4.28 10.33
N VAL A 81 23.82 3.73 11.01
CA VAL A 81 22.62 4.51 11.36
C VAL A 81 23.00 5.70 12.22
N ARG A 82 23.82 5.49 13.26
CA ARG A 82 24.26 6.55 14.17
C ARG A 82 24.98 7.67 13.43
N ARG A 83 25.96 7.35 12.58
CA ARG A 83 26.68 8.35 11.77
C ARG A 83 25.72 9.19 10.92
N THR A 84 24.75 8.54 10.28
CA THR A 84 23.76 9.22 9.42
C THR A 84 22.86 10.14 10.24
N VAL A 85 22.36 9.66 11.38
CA VAL A 85 21.49 10.42 12.27
C VAL A 85 22.24 11.60 12.92
N ASP A 86 23.48 11.41 13.36
CA ASP A 86 24.29 12.48 13.93
C ASP A 86 24.62 13.56 12.89
N LEU A 87 24.87 13.18 11.64
CA LEU A 87 25.03 14.14 10.54
C LEU A 87 23.74 14.96 10.32
N PHE A 88 22.58 14.29 10.39
CA PHE A 88 21.27 14.93 10.25
C PHE A 88 21.03 15.98 11.34
N HIS A 89 21.14 15.55 12.60
CA HIS A 89 20.94 16.41 13.76
C HIS A 89 21.99 17.52 13.84
N GLY A 90 23.25 17.22 13.54
CA GLY A 90 24.34 18.21 13.49
C GLY A 90 24.06 19.32 12.48
N SER A 91 23.56 18.96 11.28
CA SER A 91 23.17 19.93 10.25
C SER A 91 22.06 20.86 10.73
N PHE A 92 21.05 20.31 11.40
CA PHE A 92 19.92 21.09 11.91
C PHE A 92 20.30 21.96 13.11
N ASN A 93 21.15 21.45 13.99
CA ASN A 93 21.67 22.23 15.12
C ASN A 93 22.50 23.42 14.64
N ARG A 94 23.31 23.25 13.59
CA ARG A 94 24.02 24.38 12.96
C ARG A 94 23.08 25.42 12.39
N LEU A 95 22.01 25.01 11.70
CA LEU A 95 21.00 25.94 11.20
C LEU A 95 20.34 26.71 12.35
N SER A 96 19.96 26.02 13.43
CA SER A 96 19.36 26.64 14.61
C SER A 96 20.32 27.61 15.32
N ALA A 97 21.64 27.39 15.20
CA ALA A 97 22.68 28.19 15.86
C ALA A 97 23.25 29.32 14.98
N LEU A 98 22.71 29.51 13.76
CA LEU A 98 23.27 30.44 12.76
C LEU A 98 23.23 31.92 13.17
N GLY A 99 22.42 32.28 14.17
CA GLY A 99 22.34 33.64 14.72
C GLY A 99 21.57 34.65 13.85
N ILE A 100 21.05 34.22 12.69
CA ILE A 100 20.15 34.99 11.83
C ILE A 100 18.83 34.23 11.61
N PRO A 101 17.69 34.94 11.42
CA PRO A 101 16.42 34.26 11.20
C PRO A 101 16.38 33.49 9.87
N SER A 102 15.65 32.38 9.88
CA SER A 102 15.45 31.52 8.70
C SER A 102 13.98 31.25 8.42
N VAL A 103 13.59 31.22 7.14
CA VAL A 103 12.23 30.92 6.69
C VAL A 103 12.24 29.74 5.71
N ALA A 104 11.39 28.75 5.97
CA ALA A 104 11.05 27.72 4.99
C ALA A 104 9.85 28.16 4.15
N ALA A 105 10.03 28.31 2.84
CA ALA A 105 8.96 28.66 1.91
C ALA A 105 8.45 27.42 1.17
N ILE A 106 7.29 26.92 1.61
CA ILE A 106 6.79 25.58 1.31
C ILE A 106 5.77 25.63 0.18
N HIS A 107 6.09 24.98 -0.93
CA HIS A 107 5.12 24.52 -1.93
C HIS A 107 5.30 23.04 -2.21
N GLY A 108 4.21 22.34 -2.54
CA GLY A 108 4.28 20.90 -2.78
C GLY A 108 4.59 20.11 -1.50
N HIS A 109 5.04 18.87 -1.67
CA HIS A 109 5.25 17.96 -0.55
C HIS A 109 6.39 18.43 0.38
N CYS A 110 6.07 18.63 1.67
CA CYS A 110 7.00 18.88 2.77
C CYS A 110 6.80 17.79 3.81
N LEU A 111 7.47 16.65 3.59
CA LEU A 111 7.17 15.40 4.29
C LEU A 111 8.40 14.87 5.01
N GLY A 112 8.18 14.32 6.20
CA GLY A 112 9.20 13.69 7.02
C GLY A 112 10.36 14.63 7.31
N GLY A 113 11.59 14.20 6.99
CA GLY A 113 12.78 15.05 7.07
C GLY A 113 12.70 16.44 6.40
N GLY A 114 11.73 16.67 5.50
CA GLY A 114 11.42 18.01 4.99
C GLY A 114 10.68 18.90 5.97
N LEU A 115 9.69 18.35 6.67
CA LEU A 115 9.04 19.04 7.77
C LEU A 115 9.97 19.16 8.96
N GLU A 116 10.79 18.15 9.26
CA GLU A 116 11.80 18.25 10.33
C GLU A 116 12.77 19.40 10.06
N PHE A 117 13.25 19.55 8.83
CA PHE A 117 14.03 20.71 8.40
C PHE A 117 13.27 22.03 8.57
N ALA A 118 12.02 22.09 8.12
CA ALA A 118 11.19 23.29 8.25
C ALA A 118 10.90 23.67 9.71
N LEU A 119 10.82 22.69 10.62
CA LEU A 119 10.63 22.90 12.06
C LEU A 119 11.87 23.50 12.74
N VAL A 120 13.06 23.39 12.14
CA VAL A 120 14.27 24.06 12.62
C VAL A 120 14.28 25.54 12.23
N CYS A 121 13.62 25.90 11.12
CA CYS A 121 13.55 27.28 10.67
C CYS A 121 12.78 28.17 11.67
N THR A 122 13.17 29.44 11.75
CA THR A 122 12.49 30.43 12.62
C THR A 122 11.01 30.56 12.25
N GLY A 123 10.71 30.64 10.95
CA GLY A 123 9.36 30.75 10.42
C GLY A 123 9.08 29.79 9.26
N ARG A 124 7.80 29.46 9.06
CA ARG A 124 7.29 28.64 7.93
C ARG A 124 6.17 29.36 7.21
N ILE A 125 6.33 29.58 5.92
CA ILE A 125 5.28 30.08 5.03
C ILE A 125 4.91 28.98 4.03
N ALA A 126 3.63 28.74 3.81
CA ALA A 126 3.16 27.74 2.86
C ALA A 126 2.20 28.31 1.82
N LYS A 127 2.27 27.76 0.61
CA LYS A 127 1.38 28.07 -0.50
C LYS A 127 0.32 27.00 -0.67
N GLU A 128 -0.94 27.41 -0.75
CA GLU A 128 -2.04 26.49 -1.06
C GLU A 128 -1.83 25.77 -2.40
N GLY A 129 -2.15 24.48 -2.43
CA GLY A 129 -2.02 23.67 -3.62
C GLY A 129 -2.45 22.23 -3.35
N ARG A 130 -2.97 21.56 -4.37
CA ARG A 130 -3.40 20.16 -4.29
C ARG A 130 -2.26 19.22 -3.88
N THR A 131 -1.02 19.57 -4.23
CA THR A 131 0.20 18.82 -3.92
C THR A 131 0.92 19.35 -2.69
N THR A 132 0.49 20.48 -2.09
CA THR A 132 1.10 20.99 -0.86
C THR A 132 0.57 20.22 0.34
N LEU A 133 1.29 19.15 0.67
CA LEU A 133 1.02 18.27 1.80
C LEU A 133 2.18 18.34 2.80
N ILE A 134 1.84 18.53 4.07
CA ILE A 134 2.78 18.78 5.17
C ILE A 134 2.55 17.75 6.27
N GLY A 135 3.59 17.03 6.70
CA GLY A 135 3.44 16.02 7.75
C GLY A 135 4.66 15.13 7.96
N LEU A 136 4.52 14.19 8.90
CA LEU A 136 5.55 13.24 9.32
C LEU A 136 5.07 11.80 9.07
N PRO A 137 5.09 11.30 7.82
CA PRO A 137 4.47 10.03 7.43
C PRO A 137 5.31 8.77 7.72
N GLU A 138 6.44 8.89 8.41
CA GLU A 138 7.45 7.83 8.56
C GLU A 138 6.89 6.52 9.17
N CYS A 139 5.93 6.60 10.08
CA CYS A 139 5.26 5.42 10.65
C CYS A 139 4.58 4.56 9.58
N ASN A 140 4.15 5.14 8.46
CA ASN A 140 3.53 4.40 7.35
C ASN A 140 4.53 3.58 6.53
N VAL A 141 5.84 3.80 6.73
CA VAL A 141 6.93 3.05 6.07
C VAL A 141 7.81 2.30 7.07
N GLY A 142 7.29 2.06 8.29
CA GLY A 142 7.98 1.28 9.31
C GLY A 142 9.16 2.01 9.96
N LEU A 143 9.20 3.35 9.86
CA LEU A 143 10.16 4.21 10.54
C LEU A 143 9.41 5.20 11.43
N PHE A 144 10.10 6.18 12.02
CA PHE A 144 9.45 7.35 12.60
C PHE A 144 10.33 8.60 12.38
N PRO A 145 9.87 9.82 12.67
CA PRO A 145 10.68 11.03 12.47
C PRO A 145 11.93 11.02 13.36
N GLY A 146 13.10 10.82 12.76
CA GLY A 146 14.37 10.63 13.48
C GLY A 146 15.31 11.84 13.43
N GLY A 147 14.86 12.95 12.85
CA GLY A 147 15.60 14.20 12.67
C GLY A 147 15.12 15.35 13.56
N GLY A 148 14.45 15.00 14.65
CA GLY A 148 13.90 15.88 15.67
C GLY A 148 12.40 16.10 15.53
N GLY A 149 11.71 15.42 14.62
CA GLY A 149 10.27 15.56 14.42
C GLY A 149 9.46 15.15 15.67
N THR A 150 9.88 14.10 16.39
CA THR A 150 9.20 13.68 17.63
C THR A 150 9.44 14.65 18.79
N GLN A 151 10.43 15.53 18.65
CA GLN A 151 10.79 16.48 19.69
C GLN A 151 10.28 17.88 19.40
N ARG A 152 10.42 18.36 18.16
CA ARG A 152 10.08 19.72 17.75
C ARG A 152 8.58 19.90 17.48
N LEU A 153 7.92 18.92 16.84
CA LEU A 153 6.50 19.05 16.52
C LEU A 153 5.62 19.08 17.78
N PRO A 154 5.75 18.17 18.77
CA PRO A 154 4.93 18.26 19.98
C PRO A 154 5.24 19.52 20.79
N ARG A 155 6.49 20.00 20.83
CA ARG A 155 6.83 21.28 21.47
C ARG A 155 6.24 22.50 20.76
N LEU A 156 5.84 22.37 19.48
CA LEU A 156 5.16 23.42 18.73
C LEU A 156 3.64 23.39 18.93
N ILE A 157 3.01 22.21 18.82
CA ILE A 157 1.54 22.09 18.75
C ILE A 157 0.91 21.27 19.89
N GLY A 158 1.69 20.85 20.89
CA GLY A 158 1.26 20.03 22.01
C GLY A 158 0.93 18.59 21.62
N TYR A 159 0.06 17.95 22.41
CA TYR A 159 -0.30 16.53 22.24
C TYR A 159 -0.95 16.18 20.89
N GLY A 160 -1.47 17.16 20.15
CA GLY A 160 -1.98 16.94 18.79
C GLY A 160 -0.94 16.32 17.84
N ALA A 161 0.35 16.50 18.13
CA ALA A 161 1.45 15.90 17.37
C ALA A 161 1.52 14.37 17.47
N PHE A 162 1.09 13.77 18.59
CA PHE A 162 1.16 12.31 18.77
C PHE A 162 0.33 11.60 17.70
N ASP A 163 -0.89 12.07 17.46
CA ASP A 163 -1.77 11.46 16.47
C ASP A 163 -1.23 11.64 15.04
N LEU A 164 -0.69 12.83 14.73
CA LEU A 164 -0.09 13.11 13.43
C LEU A 164 1.11 12.20 13.14
N ILE A 165 2.01 12.03 14.12
CA ILE A 165 3.22 11.22 13.98
C ILE A 165 2.88 9.73 13.93
N LEU A 166 2.11 9.23 14.89
CA LEU A 166 1.84 7.79 15.01
C LEU A 166 0.99 7.25 13.85
N LYS A 167 0.08 8.06 13.30
CA LYS A 167 -0.70 7.70 12.10
C LYS A 167 -0.04 8.11 10.79
N GLY A 168 1.08 8.83 10.85
CA GLY A 168 1.73 9.40 9.67
C GLY A 168 0.83 10.29 8.82
N THR A 169 0.03 11.14 9.46
CA THR A 169 -0.98 11.98 8.79
C THR A 169 -0.31 13.10 7.99
N MET A 170 -0.75 13.28 6.75
CA MET A 170 -0.34 14.39 5.89
C MET A 170 -1.48 15.41 5.80
N LEU A 171 -1.18 16.67 6.07
CA LEU A 171 -2.16 17.75 6.13
C LEU A 171 -2.07 18.65 4.89
N PRO A 172 -3.20 19.08 4.31
CA PRO A 172 -3.21 20.21 3.39
C PRO A 172 -2.66 21.47 4.07
N ALA A 173 -2.06 22.37 3.29
CA ALA A 173 -1.43 23.61 3.80
C ALA A 173 -2.34 24.42 4.74
N ALA A 174 -3.62 24.57 4.39
CA ALA A 174 -4.59 25.29 5.22
C ALA A 174 -4.74 24.67 6.62
N LYS A 175 -4.80 23.33 6.70
CA LYS A 175 -4.93 22.64 7.99
C LYS A 175 -3.65 22.72 8.81
N ALA A 176 -2.49 22.65 8.16
CA ALA A 176 -1.20 22.84 8.82
C ALA A 176 -1.06 24.27 9.40
N TYR A 177 -1.61 25.28 8.71
CA TYR A 177 -1.68 26.66 9.20
C TYR A 177 -2.63 26.79 10.41
N GLU A 178 -3.85 26.26 10.34
CA GLU A 178 -4.80 26.25 11.47
C GLU A 178 -4.20 25.62 12.74
N MET A 179 -3.37 24.58 12.58
CA MET A 179 -2.73 23.88 13.68
C MET A 179 -1.46 24.57 14.20
N GLY A 180 -0.99 25.65 13.56
CA GLY A 180 0.23 26.36 13.94
C GLY A 180 1.53 25.67 13.51
N ILE A 181 1.46 24.65 12.63
CA ILE A 181 2.65 24.04 12.01
C ILE A 181 3.24 25.01 10.98
N VAL A 182 2.38 25.71 10.24
CA VAL A 182 2.74 26.80 9.32
C VAL A 182 2.36 28.13 9.96
N ASP A 183 3.23 29.13 9.84
CA ASP A 183 3.04 30.45 10.45
C ASP A 183 2.32 31.44 9.51
N ARG A 184 2.44 31.26 8.19
CA ARG A 184 1.77 32.08 7.18
C ARG A 184 1.29 31.23 6.00
N LEU A 185 0.04 31.42 5.60
CA LEU A 185 -0.55 30.77 4.43
C LEU A 185 -0.81 31.79 3.32
N ILE A 186 -0.48 31.44 2.08
CA ILE A 186 -0.77 32.24 0.90
C ILE A 186 -1.62 31.45 -0.11
N PRO A 187 -2.46 32.12 -0.92
CA PRO A 187 -3.30 31.46 -1.92
C PRO A 187 -2.46 30.82 -3.04
N ALA A 188 -3.06 29.88 -3.77
CA ALA A 188 -2.40 29.13 -4.85
C ALA A 188 -1.85 30.00 -6.00
N GLY A 189 -2.37 31.23 -6.19
CA GLY A 189 -1.86 32.20 -7.16
C GLY A 189 -0.72 33.09 -6.66
N GLY A 190 -0.39 33.03 -5.36
CA GLY A 190 0.58 33.93 -4.73
C GLY A 190 2.04 33.69 -5.14
N ASP A 191 2.84 34.75 -5.10
CA ASP A 191 4.29 34.71 -5.28
C ASP A 191 4.97 34.31 -3.96
N LEU A 192 5.34 33.04 -3.84
CA LEU A 192 5.85 32.48 -2.59
C LEU A 192 7.19 33.09 -2.16
N LEU A 193 8.09 33.40 -3.10
CA LEU A 193 9.41 33.95 -2.73
C LEU A 193 9.26 35.38 -2.23
N ARG A 194 8.47 36.20 -2.92
CA ARG A 194 8.20 37.58 -2.48
C ARG A 194 7.59 37.62 -1.09
N GLU A 195 6.57 36.80 -0.84
CA GLU A 195 5.89 36.73 0.46
C GLU A 195 6.79 36.14 1.56
N ALA A 196 7.67 35.21 1.22
CA ALA A 196 8.66 34.68 2.16
C ALA A 196 9.72 35.72 2.55
N ASN A 197 10.21 36.52 1.60
CA ASN A 197 11.13 37.63 1.87
C ASN A 197 10.45 38.69 2.75
N ALA A 198 9.21 39.06 2.45
CA ALA A 198 8.43 39.98 3.29
C ALA A 198 8.23 39.44 4.71
N PHE A 199 7.86 38.17 4.83
CA PHE A 199 7.71 37.52 6.14
C PHE A 199 9.02 37.49 6.93
N LEU A 200 10.14 37.21 6.27
CA LEU A 200 11.46 37.23 6.90
C LEU A 200 11.83 38.64 7.41
N GLU A 201 11.56 39.70 6.65
CA GLU A 201 11.78 41.07 7.10
C GLU A 201 10.93 41.42 8.33
N GLU A 202 9.68 40.95 8.40
CA GLU A 202 8.84 41.10 9.59
C GLU A 202 9.42 40.37 10.81
N ILE A 203 10.00 39.18 10.63
CA ILE A 203 10.69 38.44 11.70
C ILE A 203 11.92 39.21 12.17
N ILE A 204 12.75 39.70 11.25
CA ILE A 204 13.95 40.49 11.56
C ILE A 204 13.56 41.76 12.33
N ALA A 205 12.46 42.40 11.96
CA ALA A 205 11.96 43.60 12.61
C ALA A 205 11.23 43.33 13.95
N GLY A 206 11.05 42.06 14.34
CA GLY A 206 10.29 41.68 15.54
C GLY A 206 8.79 41.96 15.45
N LYS A 207 8.24 42.07 14.23
CA LYS A 207 6.82 42.38 13.96
C LYS A 207 5.99 41.17 13.55
N ALA A 208 6.63 40.06 13.21
CA ALA A 208 5.94 38.82 12.84
C ALA A 208 5.22 38.19 14.04
N ASP A 209 3.96 37.79 13.86
CA ASP A 209 3.17 37.03 14.85
C ASP A 209 3.56 35.54 14.84
N LEU A 210 4.69 35.20 15.46
CA LEU A 210 5.12 33.81 15.62
C LEU A 210 4.53 33.21 16.90
N LYS A 211 3.50 32.37 16.76
CA LYS A 211 2.86 31.68 17.89
C LYS A 211 3.73 30.51 18.35
N ARG A 212 4.36 30.66 19.52
CA ARG A 212 5.20 29.63 20.16
C ARG A 212 4.81 29.45 21.65
N PRO A 213 3.56 29.07 21.95
CA PRO A 213 3.14 28.88 23.33
C PRO A 213 3.95 27.76 23.99
N ALA A 214 4.32 27.95 25.26
CA ALA A 214 4.86 26.87 26.06
C ALA A 214 3.81 25.76 26.19
N GLN A 215 4.21 24.52 25.94
CA GLN A 215 3.34 23.36 26.02
C GLN A 215 3.48 22.71 27.39
N ASP A 216 2.35 22.35 28.02
CA ASP A 216 2.35 21.60 29.28
C ASP A 216 2.31 20.09 28.99
N PHE A 217 3.37 19.39 29.40
CA PHE A 217 3.51 17.94 29.28
C PHE A 217 3.23 17.17 30.59
N SER A 218 2.55 17.79 31.57
CA SER A 218 2.21 17.17 32.86
C SER A 218 1.39 15.87 32.74
N GLN A 219 0.59 15.74 31.68
CA GLN A 219 -0.27 14.58 31.40
C GLN A 219 0.37 13.54 30.46
N ILE A 220 1.67 13.60 30.23
CA ILE A 220 2.30 12.80 29.17
C ILE A 220 2.17 11.30 29.40
N ASP A 221 2.16 10.84 30.65
CA ASP A 221 1.97 9.42 30.98
C ASP A 221 0.59 8.92 30.56
N SER A 222 -0.47 9.69 30.83
CA SER A 222 -1.84 9.30 30.44
C SER A 222 -2.05 9.38 28.93
N VAL A 223 -1.47 10.38 28.26
CA VAL A 223 -1.48 10.48 26.80
C VAL A 223 -0.73 9.32 26.15
N ALA A 224 0.42 8.93 26.71
CA ALA A 224 1.21 7.81 26.20
C ALA A 224 0.45 6.48 26.31
N GLU A 225 -0.21 6.21 27.44
CA GLU A 225 -1.03 5.01 27.62
C GLU A 225 -2.21 4.96 26.63
N MET A 226 -2.91 6.09 26.43
CA MET A 226 -3.98 6.18 25.43
C MET A 226 -3.46 5.95 24.00
N ALA A 227 -2.31 6.53 23.67
CA ALA A 227 -1.67 6.33 22.36
C ALA A 227 -1.26 4.87 22.16
N LYS A 228 -0.67 4.22 23.18
CA LYS A 228 -0.33 2.79 23.16
C LYS A 228 -1.56 1.92 22.93
N ALA A 229 -2.64 2.17 23.67
CA ALA A 229 -3.90 1.46 23.47
C ALA A 229 -4.46 1.67 22.04
N GLY A 230 -4.33 2.87 21.50
CA GLY A 230 -4.67 3.19 20.11
C GLY A 230 -3.85 2.40 19.08
N ILE A 231 -2.54 2.31 19.28
CA ILE A 231 -1.62 1.53 18.44
C ILE A 231 -2.05 0.06 18.47
N LEU A 232 -2.14 -0.54 19.67
CA LEU A 232 -2.51 -1.94 19.84
C LEU A 232 -3.89 -2.24 19.25
N LYS A 233 -4.87 -1.35 19.38
CA LYS A 233 -6.17 -1.52 18.74
C LYS A 233 -6.06 -1.53 17.20
N ALA A 234 -5.29 -0.61 16.63
CA ALA A 234 -5.11 -0.52 15.17
C ALA A 234 -4.31 -1.71 14.59
N THR A 235 -3.39 -2.28 15.38
CA THR A 235 -2.52 -3.38 14.97
C THR A 235 -3.02 -4.76 15.42
N LYS A 236 -4.23 -4.83 15.99
CA LYS A 236 -4.85 -6.05 16.55
C LYS A 236 -3.98 -6.72 17.63
N GLY A 237 -3.37 -5.90 18.48
CA GLY A 237 -2.55 -6.33 19.61
C GLY A 237 -1.07 -6.53 19.28
N ARG A 238 -0.64 -6.26 18.04
CA ARG A 238 0.78 -6.38 17.65
C ARG A 238 1.55 -5.12 18.03
N GLU A 239 2.67 -5.28 18.72
CA GLU A 239 3.60 -4.18 18.97
C GLU A 239 4.48 -3.98 17.73
N ILE A 240 4.16 -2.98 16.91
CA ILE A 240 4.94 -2.64 15.72
C ILE A 240 6.04 -1.65 16.12
N PRO A 241 7.33 -1.92 15.83
CA PRO A 241 8.45 -1.11 16.34
C PRO A 241 8.34 0.39 16.07
N ALA A 242 7.98 0.78 14.85
CA ALA A 242 7.90 2.20 14.45
C ALA A 242 7.01 3.07 15.36
N PRO A 243 5.68 2.83 15.46
CA PRO A 243 4.84 3.63 16.33
C PRO A 243 5.17 3.45 17.82
N MET A 244 5.66 2.28 18.25
CA MET A 244 6.03 2.04 19.65
C MET A 244 7.28 2.81 20.07
N LEU A 245 8.32 2.81 19.23
CA LEU A 245 9.56 3.55 19.47
C LEU A 245 9.39 5.05 19.29
N ALA A 246 8.52 5.49 18.37
CA ALA A 246 8.10 6.89 18.25
C ALA A 246 7.37 7.36 19.51
N LEU A 247 6.46 6.52 20.03
CA LEU A 247 5.75 6.78 21.28
C LEU A 247 6.73 6.89 22.44
N GLY A 248 7.69 5.96 22.56
CA GLY A 248 8.75 6.02 23.56
C GLY A 248 9.59 7.29 23.44
N ALA A 249 9.96 7.68 22.22
CA ALA A 249 10.76 8.89 21.97
C ALA A 249 10.03 10.17 22.41
N MET A 250 8.72 10.25 22.15
CA MET A 250 7.90 11.38 22.62
C MET A 250 7.68 11.31 24.13
N HIS A 251 7.31 10.14 24.68
CA HIS A 251 6.98 9.96 26.09
C HIS A 251 8.15 10.25 27.02
N GLU A 252 9.35 9.77 26.69
CA GLU A 252 10.56 10.04 27.47
C GLU A 252 11.16 11.40 27.11
N GLY A 253 11.30 11.70 25.81
CA GLY A 253 12.02 12.89 25.35
C GLY A 253 11.33 14.22 25.66
N LEU A 254 10.00 14.27 25.75
CA LEU A 254 9.26 15.50 26.09
C LEU A 254 9.31 15.84 27.59
N LYS A 255 9.77 14.92 28.45
CA LYS A 255 10.05 15.19 29.88
C LYS A 255 11.40 15.89 30.09
N LEU A 256 12.21 15.98 29.04
CA LEU A 256 13.58 16.48 29.08
C LEU A 256 13.72 17.80 28.31
N PRO A 257 14.80 18.57 28.54
CA PRO A 257 15.20 19.64 27.64
C PRO A 257 15.36 19.13 26.20
N LEU A 258 15.13 20.01 25.21
CA LEU A 258 15.11 19.63 23.80
C LEU A 258 16.35 18.82 23.38
N MET A 259 17.55 19.26 23.76
CA MET A 259 18.80 18.58 23.37
C MET A 259 18.89 17.16 23.91
N GLU A 260 18.47 16.93 25.15
CA GLU A 260 18.43 15.59 25.76
C GLU A 260 17.33 14.73 25.14
N GLY A 261 16.16 15.32 24.85
CA GLY A 261 15.08 14.64 24.15
C GLY A 261 15.45 14.20 22.73
N LEU A 262 16.28 14.98 22.03
CA LEU A 262 16.82 14.57 20.72
C LEU A 262 17.70 13.33 20.84
N GLU A 263 18.50 13.19 21.90
CA GLU A 263 19.31 11.98 22.10
C GLU A 263 18.45 10.72 22.37
N VAL A 264 17.32 10.86 23.08
CA VAL A 264 16.32 9.80 23.22
C VAL A 264 15.76 9.40 21.85
N GLU A 265 15.40 10.37 21.03
CA GLU A 265 14.90 10.13 19.66
C GLU A 265 15.93 9.37 18.81
N LYS A 266 17.19 9.81 18.81
CA LYS A 266 18.27 9.14 18.06
C LYS A 266 18.45 7.69 18.48
N LYS A 267 18.46 7.41 19.78
CA LYS A 267 18.58 6.04 20.32
C LYS A 267 17.46 5.15 19.79
N ASN A 268 16.22 5.60 19.89
CA ASN A 268 15.06 4.84 19.43
C ASN A 268 15.04 4.70 17.89
N PHE A 269 15.54 5.70 17.17
CA PHE A 269 15.57 5.69 15.70
C PHE A 269 16.63 4.70 15.18
N ILE A 270 17.76 4.57 15.88
CA ILE A 270 18.75 3.53 15.56
C ILE A 270 18.12 2.14 15.67
N GLU A 271 17.32 1.90 16.71
CA GLU A 271 16.62 0.62 16.90
C GLU A 271 15.59 0.35 15.79
N VAL A 272 14.76 1.34 15.44
CA VAL A 272 13.71 1.13 14.44
C VAL A 272 14.29 0.81 13.05
N VAL A 273 15.36 1.50 12.63
CA VAL A 273 15.97 1.30 11.30
C VAL A 273 16.50 -0.13 11.13
N LEU A 274 17.03 -0.72 12.20
CA LEU A 274 17.59 -2.08 12.18
C LEU A 274 16.51 -3.16 12.28
N SER A 275 15.27 -2.80 12.62
CA SER A 275 14.17 -3.77 12.74
C SER A 275 13.85 -4.41 11.39
N LYS A 276 13.40 -5.67 11.43
CA LYS A 276 12.93 -6.37 10.24
C LYS A 276 11.65 -5.74 9.71
N GLU A 277 10.83 -5.19 10.61
CA GLU A 277 9.58 -4.51 10.31
C GLU A 277 9.78 -3.24 9.48
N ALA A 278 10.83 -2.45 9.78
CA ALA A 278 11.22 -1.32 8.94
C ALA A 278 11.63 -1.80 7.54
N LYS A 279 12.52 -2.80 7.46
CA LYS A 279 12.98 -3.35 6.17
C LYS A 279 11.83 -3.94 5.34
N GLY A 280 10.88 -4.61 5.99
CA GLY A 280 9.67 -5.13 5.36
C GLY A 280 8.73 -4.03 4.88
N SER A 281 8.47 -3.02 5.71
CA SER A 281 7.63 -1.87 5.36
C SER A 281 8.20 -1.06 4.20
N ILE A 282 9.52 -0.83 4.18
CA ILE A 282 10.21 -0.15 3.07
C ILE A 282 10.11 -0.96 1.78
N ASN A 283 10.28 -2.30 1.83
CA ASN A 283 10.04 -3.15 0.67
C ASN A 283 8.60 -3.00 0.14
N THR A 284 7.61 -3.09 1.04
CA THR A 284 6.20 -2.90 0.71
C THR A 284 5.94 -1.54 0.06
N PHE A 285 6.56 -0.46 0.56
CA PHE A 285 6.45 0.88 -0.03
C PHE A 285 6.94 0.91 -1.48
N PHE A 286 8.10 0.31 -1.77
CA PHE A 286 8.65 0.30 -3.14
C PHE A 286 7.82 -0.55 -4.11
N ILE A 287 7.41 -1.75 -3.72
CA ILE A 287 6.59 -2.62 -4.58
C ILE A 287 5.17 -2.05 -4.77
N LYS A 288 4.65 -1.32 -3.77
CA LYS A 288 3.42 -0.53 -3.90
C LYS A 288 3.60 0.58 -4.92
N GLY A 289 4.67 1.36 -4.83
CA GLY A 289 4.95 2.46 -5.76
C GLY A 289 5.13 2.00 -7.21
N MET A 290 5.67 0.80 -7.41
CA MET A 290 5.76 0.13 -8.71
C MET A 290 4.37 -0.19 -9.28
N THR A 291 3.51 -0.82 -8.49
CA THR A 291 2.20 -1.33 -8.94
C THR A 291 1.08 -0.30 -8.92
N ASP A 292 1.26 0.82 -8.21
CA ASP A 292 0.42 2.02 -8.31
C ASP A 292 0.58 2.73 -9.68
N LYS A 293 1.61 2.36 -10.45
CA LYS A 293 1.87 2.91 -11.80
C LYS A 293 1.97 1.78 -12.84
N PRO A 294 0.86 1.07 -13.14
CA PRO A 294 0.88 -0.06 -14.07
C PRO A 294 1.49 0.24 -15.45
N MET A 295 1.33 1.48 -15.93
CA MET A 295 1.93 1.94 -17.19
C MET A 295 3.47 1.93 -17.19
N ALA A 296 4.12 1.95 -16.03
CA ALA A 296 5.57 1.79 -15.95
C ALA A 296 6.00 0.31 -16.06
N MET A 297 5.05 -0.63 -16.00
CA MET A 297 5.27 -2.08 -16.14
C MET A 297 5.04 -2.59 -17.57
N THR A 298 4.49 -1.75 -18.46
CA THR A 298 4.28 -2.12 -19.87
C THR A 298 5.59 -2.13 -20.65
N THR A 299 5.58 -2.71 -21.85
CA THR A 299 6.70 -2.59 -22.79
C THR A 299 7.13 -1.12 -22.97
N LYS A 300 8.45 -0.86 -22.98
CA LYS A 300 8.98 0.50 -23.09
C LYS A 300 8.52 1.15 -24.41
N GLY A 301 7.94 2.35 -24.32
CA GLY A 301 7.42 3.08 -25.49
C GLY A 301 6.06 2.58 -25.99
N PHE A 302 5.42 1.65 -25.27
CA PHE A 302 4.08 1.18 -25.58
C PHE A 302 3.06 2.33 -25.48
N VAL A 303 2.20 2.44 -26.49
CA VAL A 303 1.07 3.35 -26.50
C VAL A 303 -0.20 2.50 -26.36
N PRO A 304 -0.94 2.60 -25.23
CA PRO A 304 -2.15 1.82 -25.03
C PRO A 304 -3.20 2.11 -26.10
N LYS A 305 -3.98 1.08 -26.44
CA LYS A 305 -5.20 1.27 -27.23
C LYS A 305 -6.19 2.09 -26.41
N PRO A 306 -6.88 3.07 -27.01
CA PRO A 306 -7.99 3.74 -26.35
C PRO A 306 -9.05 2.73 -25.93
N ILE A 307 -9.47 2.79 -24.67
CA ILE A 307 -10.63 2.06 -24.17
C ILE A 307 -11.76 3.09 -24.08
N ASN A 308 -12.73 2.98 -24.96
CA ASN A 308 -13.91 3.84 -25.03
C ASN A 308 -15.15 3.12 -24.48
N ARG A 309 -15.23 1.79 -24.59
CA ARG A 309 -16.30 0.99 -23.97
C ARG A 309 -15.77 -0.33 -23.42
N VAL A 310 -16.27 -0.71 -22.25
CA VAL A 310 -16.02 -2.02 -21.63
C VAL A 310 -17.32 -2.83 -21.61
N ALA A 311 -17.26 -4.12 -21.98
CA ALA A 311 -18.35 -5.05 -21.76
C ALA A 311 -17.99 -6.06 -20.66
N VAL A 312 -18.97 -6.44 -19.84
CA VAL A 312 -18.83 -7.46 -18.80
C VAL A 312 -19.85 -8.57 -19.07
N LEU A 313 -19.37 -9.81 -19.14
CA LEU A 313 -20.22 -10.99 -19.31
C LEU A 313 -20.44 -11.64 -17.95
N GLY A 314 -21.68 -11.66 -17.49
CA GLY A 314 -22.06 -12.05 -16.14
C GLY A 314 -22.21 -10.84 -15.22
N PHE A 315 -23.36 -10.76 -14.55
CA PHE A 315 -23.75 -9.74 -13.59
C PHE A 315 -23.90 -10.31 -12.16
N GLY A 316 -23.33 -11.51 -11.94
CA GLY A 316 -23.20 -12.12 -10.62
C GLY A 316 -22.21 -11.39 -9.69
N THR A 317 -21.75 -12.09 -8.65
CA THR A 317 -20.93 -11.51 -7.58
C THR A 317 -19.66 -10.78 -8.07
N MET A 318 -18.95 -11.37 -9.03
CA MET A 318 -17.71 -10.78 -9.57
C MET A 318 -18.03 -9.68 -10.58
N GLY A 319 -18.91 -9.95 -11.54
CA GLY A 319 -19.30 -8.99 -12.58
C GLY A 319 -19.80 -7.66 -12.02
N ARG A 320 -20.72 -7.68 -11.05
CA ARG A 320 -21.20 -6.45 -10.38
C ARG A 320 -20.07 -5.68 -9.70
N GLY A 321 -19.08 -6.38 -9.16
CA GLY A 321 -17.94 -5.76 -8.50
C GLY A 321 -16.97 -5.10 -9.47
N ILE A 322 -16.70 -5.76 -10.60
CA ILE A 322 -15.89 -5.22 -11.71
C ILE A 322 -16.56 -3.95 -12.26
N ILE A 323 -17.88 -4.00 -12.48
CA ILE A 323 -18.69 -2.85 -12.94
C ILE A 323 -18.58 -1.67 -11.96
N ILE A 324 -18.72 -1.90 -10.65
CA ILE A 324 -18.57 -0.84 -9.63
C ILE A 324 -17.20 -0.16 -9.74
N ASP A 325 -16.13 -0.93 -9.91
CA ASP A 325 -14.77 -0.36 -10.02
C ASP A 325 -14.55 0.44 -11.31
N ILE A 326 -15.10 -0.02 -12.44
CA ILE A 326 -15.03 0.73 -13.70
C ILE A 326 -15.80 2.05 -13.56
N LEU A 327 -17.06 1.99 -13.12
CA LEU A 327 -17.96 3.14 -13.06
C LEU A 327 -17.48 4.22 -12.09
N ARG A 328 -16.94 3.86 -10.93
CA ARG A 328 -16.50 4.85 -9.92
C ARG A 328 -15.17 5.54 -10.25
N ASN A 329 -14.34 4.89 -11.06
CA ASN A 329 -12.98 5.36 -11.34
C ASN A 329 -12.83 5.99 -12.74
N THR A 330 -13.79 5.77 -13.64
CA THR A 330 -13.67 6.15 -15.04
C THR A 330 -14.94 6.80 -15.57
N GLN A 331 -14.83 7.45 -16.74
CA GLN A 331 -15.98 7.98 -17.49
C GLN A 331 -16.48 6.99 -18.56
N LEU A 332 -16.07 5.72 -18.50
CA LEU A 332 -16.33 4.75 -19.55
C LEU A 332 -17.79 4.25 -19.49
N PRO A 333 -18.50 4.21 -20.63
CA PRO A 333 -19.68 3.38 -20.81
C PRO A 333 -19.37 1.90 -20.53
N VAL A 334 -20.26 1.26 -19.76
CA VAL A 334 -20.17 -0.17 -19.42
C VAL A 334 -21.42 -0.88 -19.90
N LEU A 335 -21.24 -1.91 -20.73
CA LEU A 335 -22.29 -2.84 -21.10
C LEU A 335 -22.18 -4.10 -20.25
N VAL A 336 -23.26 -4.52 -19.60
CA VAL A 336 -23.31 -5.84 -18.95
C VAL A 336 -24.31 -6.74 -19.64
N LYS A 337 -23.90 -7.99 -19.89
CA LYS A 337 -24.78 -9.04 -20.39
C LYS A 337 -24.90 -10.17 -19.39
N ASP A 338 -26.12 -10.54 -19.05
CA ASP A 338 -26.42 -11.74 -18.26
C ASP A 338 -27.80 -12.30 -18.65
N ILE A 339 -28.30 -13.30 -17.94
CA ILE A 339 -29.70 -13.75 -18.06
C ILE A 339 -30.66 -12.68 -17.53
N PRO A 340 -31.90 -12.57 -18.05
CA PRO A 340 -32.86 -11.54 -17.65
C PRO A 340 -33.05 -11.40 -16.14
N GLU A 341 -33.08 -12.53 -15.42
CA GLU A 341 -33.32 -12.61 -13.98
C GLU A 341 -32.18 -11.99 -13.15
N ALA A 342 -30.98 -11.86 -13.73
CA ALA A 342 -29.81 -11.31 -13.05
C ALA A 342 -29.67 -9.78 -13.21
N LEU A 343 -30.35 -9.17 -14.19
CA LEU A 343 -30.10 -7.78 -14.59
C LEU A 343 -30.52 -6.76 -13.52
N GLU A 344 -31.81 -6.73 -13.17
CA GLU A 344 -32.32 -5.77 -12.17
C GLU A 344 -31.75 -6.00 -10.76
N PRO A 345 -31.62 -7.25 -10.26
CA PRO A 345 -30.95 -7.50 -8.98
C PRO A 345 -29.47 -7.06 -8.98
N GLY A 346 -28.77 -7.26 -10.09
CA GLY A 346 -27.39 -6.80 -10.28
C GLY A 346 -27.29 -5.27 -10.18
N LYS A 347 -28.13 -4.54 -10.92
CA LYS A 347 -28.17 -3.07 -10.91
C LYS A 347 -28.53 -2.51 -9.54
N ALA A 348 -29.52 -3.09 -8.86
CA ALA A 348 -29.88 -2.71 -7.50
C ALA A 348 -28.70 -2.86 -6.52
N PHE A 349 -27.92 -3.93 -6.66
CA PHE A 349 -26.71 -4.13 -5.86
C PHE A 349 -25.64 -3.07 -6.16
N VAL A 350 -25.36 -2.77 -7.44
CA VAL A 350 -24.42 -1.72 -7.84
C VAL A 350 -24.82 -0.38 -7.23
N ARG A 351 -26.09 0.02 -7.36
CA ARG A 351 -26.64 1.24 -6.77
C ARG A 351 -26.41 1.27 -5.26
N LYS A 352 -26.81 0.22 -4.54
CA LYS A 352 -26.64 0.13 -3.07
C LYS A 352 -25.20 0.39 -2.63
N ILE A 353 -24.22 -0.18 -3.33
CA ILE A 353 -22.81 0.02 -2.99
C ILE A 353 -22.36 1.46 -3.29
N LEU A 354 -22.78 2.03 -4.42
CA LEU A 354 -22.48 3.41 -4.78
C LEU A 354 -23.11 4.42 -3.81
N ASP A 355 -24.37 4.23 -3.41
CA ASP A 355 -25.05 5.07 -2.42
C ASP A 355 -24.29 5.06 -1.09
N GLY A 356 -23.90 3.87 -0.59
CA GLY A 356 -23.10 3.77 0.62
C GLY A 356 -21.69 4.37 0.51
N MET A 357 -21.14 4.52 -0.71
CA MET A 357 -19.91 5.28 -0.95
C MET A 357 -20.17 6.80 -0.99
N ALA A 358 -21.29 7.22 -1.56
CA ALA A 358 -21.72 8.63 -1.59
C ALA A 358 -21.96 9.18 -0.18
N GLU A 359 -22.67 8.43 0.67
CA GLU A 359 -22.87 8.76 2.09
C GLU A 359 -21.55 9.01 2.84
N LYS A 360 -20.51 8.25 2.46
CA LYS A 360 -19.15 8.36 3.03
C LYS A 360 -18.28 9.39 2.30
N LYS A 361 -18.85 10.19 1.39
CA LYS A 361 -18.17 11.19 0.55
C LYS A 361 -16.98 10.62 -0.23
N ARG A 362 -17.12 9.38 -0.72
CA ARG A 362 -16.08 8.65 -1.49
C ARG A 362 -16.29 8.69 -3.00
N LEU A 363 -17.30 9.41 -3.49
CA LEU A 363 -17.58 9.60 -4.91
C LEU A 363 -17.43 11.08 -5.27
N ASN A 364 -16.95 11.33 -6.48
CA ASN A 364 -16.79 12.69 -7.03
C ASN A 364 -18.02 13.18 -7.81
N GLU A 365 -18.97 12.27 -8.08
CA GLU A 365 -20.14 12.51 -8.91
C GLU A 365 -21.38 11.90 -8.24
N PRO A 366 -22.59 12.41 -8.54
CA PRO A 366 -23.84 11.80 -8.10
C PRO A 366 -23.98 10.36 -8.61
N VAL A 367 -24.61 9.50 -7.81
CA VAL A 367 -24.80 8.07 -8.13
C VAL A 367 -25.57 7.88 -9.44
N ASP A 368 -26.57 8.71 -9.73
CA ASP A 368 -27.36 8.60 -10.97
C ASP A 368 -26.53 8.91 -12.22
N ALA A 369 -25.61 9.89 -12.15
CA ALA A 369 -24.69 10.20 -13.25
C ALA A 369 -23.67 9.06 -13.49
N ILE A 370 -23.27 8.37 -12.42
CA ILE A 370 -22.41 7.17 -12.52
C ILE A 370 -23.19 6.01 -13.15
N LEU A 371 -24.40 5.74 -12.68
CA LEU A 371 -25.25 4.66 -13.21
C LEU A 371 -25.76 4.92 -14.62
N GLY A 372 -25.85 6.17 -15.07
CA GLY A 372 -26.19 6.53 -16.46
C GLY A 372 -25.21 5.97 -17.50
N ARG A 373 -24.01 5.54 -17.08
CA ARG A 373 -23.01 4.87 -17.94
C ARG A 373 -23.21 3.36 -18.04
N LEU A 374 -24.09 2.76 -17.22
CA LEU A 374 -24.35 1.31 -17.22
C LEU A 374 -25.53 0.96 -18.13
N SER A 375 -25.26 0.18 -19.16
CA SER A 375 -26.27 -0.46 -20.01
C SER A 375 -26.36 -1.95 -19.72
N MET A 376 -27.57 -2.51 -19.74
CA MET A 376 -27.83 -3.93 -19.47
C MET A 376 -28.48 -4.59 -20.67
N THR A 377 -28.15 -5.85 -20.94
CA THR A 377 -28.80 -6.63 -22.00
C THR A 377 -28.84 -8.12 -21.66
N SER A 378 -29.85 -8.83 -22.15
CA SER A 378 -29.93 -10.29 -22.09
C SER A 378 -29.24 -10.99 -23.27
N ASP A 379 -28.99 -10.25 -24.34
CA ASP A 379 -28.65 -10.76 -25.65
C ASP A 379 -27.34 -10.15 -26.15
N TYR A 380 -26.69 -10.82 -27.10
CA TYR A 380 -25.62 -10.17 -27.85
C TYR A 380 -26.23 -9.22 -28.88
N THR A 381 -25.80 -7.97 -28.83
CA THR A 381 -26.30 -6.88 -29.68
C THR A 381 -25.15 -6.17 -30.38
N ASP A 382 -25.47 -5.26 -31.31
CA ASP A 382 -24.45 -4.45 -32.00
C ASP A 382 -23.60 -3.60 -31.03
N ALA A 383 -24.08 -3.34 -29.81
CA ALA A 383 -23.30 -2.64 -28.79
C ALA A 383 -21.98 -3.37 -28.43
N PHE A 384 -21.88 -4.69 -28.64
CA PHE A 384 -20.63 -5.45 -28.47
C PHE A 384 -19.60 -5.18 -29.56
N LYS A 385 -20.03 -4.73 -30.76
CA LYS A 385 -19.11 -4.30 -31.82
C LYS A 385 -18.41 -2.99 -31.47
N GLU A 386 -18.89 -2.27 -30.47
CA GLU A 386 -18.26 -1.04 -29.96
C GLU A 386 -17.31 -1.31 -28.79
N ALA A 387 -17.32 -2.50 -28.19
CA ALA A 387 -16.47 -2.82 -27.04
C ALA A 387 -14.98 -2.93 -27.42
N ASP A 388 -14.12 -2.25 -26.67
CA ASP A 388 -12.66 -2.33 -26.82
C ASP A 388 -12.06 -3.40 -25.89
N LEU A 389 -12.75 -3.66 -24.76
CA LEU A 389 -12.39 -4.67 -23.78
C LEU A 389 -13.65 -5.41 -23.32
N VAL A 390 -13.61 -6.75 -23.34
CA VAL A 390 -14.62 -7.62 -22.74
C VAL A 390 -14.01 -8.39 -21.57
N ILE A 391 -14.67 -8.33 -20.41
CA ILE A 391 -14.28 -9.08 -19.21
C ILE A 391 -15.35 -10.14 -18.93
N GLU A 392 -14.96 -11.39 -19.04
CA GLU A 392 -15.82 -12.54 -18.74
C GLU A 392 -15.76 -12.90 -17.26
N ALA A 393 -16.92 -12.90 -16.60
CA ALA A 393 -17.13 -13.24 -15.20
C ALA A 393 -18.38 -14.13 -14.99
N VAL A 394 -18.57 -15.10 -15.90
CA VAL A 394 -19.63 -16.12 -15.83
C VAL A 394 -19.19 -17.29 -14.92
N PHE A 395 -20.06 -18.30 -14.80
CA PHE A 395 -19.80 -19.47 -13.96
C PHE A 395 -18.47 -20.16 -14.30
N GLU A 396 -17.82 -20.69 -13.26
CA GLU A 396 -16.53 -21.38 -13.33
C GLU A 396 -16.70 -22.81 -13.88
N GLU A 397 -17.18 -22.92 -15.11
CA GLU A 397 -17.41 -24.18 -15.82
C GLU A 397 -16.94 -24.02 -17.28
N ILE A 398 -16.14 -24.98 -17.76
CA ILE A 398 -15.46 -24.87 -19.05
C ILE A 398 -16.44 -24.93 -20.24
N GLY A 399 -17.50 -25.73 -20.15
CA GLY A 399 -18.57 -25.80 -21.14
C GLY A 399 -19.32 -24.48 -21.28
N VAL A 400 -19.72 -23.86 -20.16
CA VAL A 400 -20.34 -22.53 -20.13
C VAL A 400 -19.42 -21.49 -20.77
N LYS A 401 -18.15 -21.43 -20.37
CA LYS A 401 -17.18 -20.49 -20.95
C LYS A 401 -16.97 -20.73 -22.44
N LYS A 402 -16.89 -21.98 -22.90
CA LYS A 402 -16.79 -22.34 -24.32
C LYS A 402 -17.97 -21.80 -25.12
N GLN A 403 -19.20 -21.97 -24.63
CA GLN A 403 -20.39 -21.44 -25.28
C GLN A 403 -20.33 -19.90 -25.36
N VAL A 404 -20.06 -19.25 -24.23
CA VAL A 404 -19.98 -17.78 -24.14
C VAL A 404 -18.94 -17.21 -25.11
N TYR A 405 -17.73 -17.77 -25.17
CA TYR A 405 -16.69 -17.31 -26.10
C TYR A 405 -17.03 -17.57 -27.57
N GLY A 406 -17.66 -18.70 -27.88
CA GLY A 406 -18.10 -19.03 -29.23
C GLY A 406 -19.19 -18.08 -29.75
N GLU A 407 -20.10 -17.65 -28.87
CA GLU A 407 -21.11 -16.64 -29.19
C GLU A 407 -20.46 -15.26 -29.30
N LEU A 408 -19.72 -14.81 -28.27
CA LEU A 408 -19.06 -13.50 -28.21
C LEU A 408 -18.18 -13.23 -29.44
N SER A 409 -17.43 -14.24 -29.90
CA SER A 409 -16.49 -14.12 -31.02
C SER A 409 -17.13 -13.67 -32.33
N LYS A 410 -18.47 -13.78 -32.46
CA LYS A 410 -19.24 -13.31 -33.63
C LYS A 410 -19.64 -11.84 -33.54
N TRP A 411 -19.56 -11.23 -32.35
CA TRP A 411 -20.09 -9.91 -32.04
C TRP A 411 -19.03 -8.87 -31.73
N VAL A 412 -17.83 -9.29 -31.30
CA VAL A 412 -16.72 -8.37 -31.04
C VAL A 412 -15.87 -8.13 -32.28
N ARG A 413 -15.29 -6.94 -32.38
CA ARG A 413 -14.33 -6.62 -33.43
C ARG A 413 -13.05 -7.44 -33.28
N GLY A 414 -12.32 -7.59 -34.40
CA GLY A 414 -11.08 -8.36 -34.44
C GLY A 414 -9.91 -7.76 -33.66
N ASP A 415 -10.04 -6.55 -33.11
CA ASP A 415 -9.05 -5.83 -32.30
C ASP A 415 -9.45 -5.69 -30.82
N CYS A 416 -10.69 -6.07 -30.46
CA CYS A 416 -11.23 -6.03 -29.10
C CYS A 416 -10.49 -7.00 -28.18
N ILE A 417 -10.01 -6.57 -27.02
CA ILE A 417 -9.38 -7.47 -26.05
C ILE A 417 -10.45 -8.28 -25.33
N VAL A 418 -10.21 -9.57 -25.15
CA VAL A 418 -11.08 -10.46 -24.38
C VAL A 418 -10.30 -10.98 -23.18
N ALA A 419 -10.85 -10.86 -21.99
CA ALA A 419 -10.17 -11.30 -20.78
C ALA A 419 -11.10 -12.12 -19.88
N SER A 420 -10.57 -13.20 -19.31
CA SER A 420 -11.32 -14.02 -18.34
C SER A 420 -10.97 -13.64 -16.90
N ASN A 421 -11.99 -13.53 -16.04
CA ASN A 421 -11.86 -13.44 -14.59
C ASN A 421 -11.84 -14.83 -13.90
N THR A 422 -11.62 -15.92 -14.64
CA THR A 422 -11.46 -17.26 -14.04
C THR A 422 -10.44 -17.25 -12.91
N SER A 423 -10.62 -18.12 -11.91
CA SER A 423 -9.75 -18.24 -10.73
C SER A 423 -8.93 -19.53 -10.73
N SER A 424 -9.29 -20.48 -11.60
CA SER A 424 -8.74 -21.84 -11.59
C SER A 424 -8.56 -22.48 -12.97
N ILE A 425 -9.33 -22.08 -13.98
CA ILE A 425 -9.24 -22.68 -15.32
C ILE A 425 -8.07 -22.02 -16.07
N PRO A 426 -7.10 -22.81 -16.58
CA PRO A 426 -5.98 -22.24 -17.33
C PRO A 426 -6.45 -21.45 -18.56
N ILE A 427 -5.90 -20.25 -18.74
CA ILE A 427 -6.19 -19.36 -19.88
C ILE A 427 -5.86 -20.05 -21.21
N THR A 428 -4.76 -20.81 -21.23
CA THR A 428 -4.28 -21.56 -22.39
C THR A 428 -5.30 -22.60 -22.84
N SER A 429 -5.98 -23.26 -21.89
CA SER A 429 -7.03 -24.24 -22.19
C SER A 429 -8.28 -23.61 -22.81
N MET A 430 -8.53 -22.33 -22.56
CA MET A 430 -9.68 -21.59 -23.12
C MET A 430 -9.36 -20.84 -24.40
N ALA A 431 -8.08 -20.64 -24.72
CA ALA A 431 -7.65 -19.95 -25.95
C ALA A 431 -8.26 -20.54 -27.24
N PRO A 432 -8.52 -21.85 -27.39
CA PRO A 432 -9.21 -22.39 -28.57
C PRO A 432 -10.68 -21.97 -28.72
N PHE A 433 -11.32 -21.42 -27.68
CA PHE A 433 -12.74 -21.05 -27.72
C PHE A 433 -12.98 -19.64 -28.27
N VAL A 434 -11.93 -18.84 -28.41
CA VAL A 434 -11.98 -17.46 -28.90
C VAL A 434 -11.40 -17.35 -30.31
N THR A 435 -11.89 -16.38 -31.09
CA THR A 435 -11.22 -15.98 -32.34
C THR A 435 -10.05 -15.08 -32.04
N LYS A 436 -8.90 -15.32 -32.68
CA LYS A 436 -7.63 -14.61 -32.45
C LYS A 436 -7.15 -14.72 -30.99
N PRO A 437 -6.59 -15.86 -30.57
CA PRO A 437 -6.17 -16.08 -29.18
C PRO A 437 -5.08 -15.11 -28.70
N GLU A 438 -4.39 -14.39 -29.60
CA GLU A 438 -3.40 -13.36 -29.26
C GLU A 438 -3.96 -12.17 -28.47
N ARG A 439 -5.25 -11.86 -28.64
CA ARG A 439 -5.98 -10.79 -27.91
C ARG A 439 -6.75 -11.31 -26.68
N PHE A 440 -6.53 -12.58 -26.31
CA PHE A 440 -7.16 -13.21 -25.17
C PHE A 440 -6.19 -13.42 -24.02
N GLY A 441 -6.56 -12.99 -22.82
CA GLY A 441 -5.75 -13.15 -21.61
C GLY A 441 -6.59 -13.35 -20.35
N GLY A 442 -5.96 -13.40 -19.18
CA GLY A 442 -6.64 -13.39 -17.90
C GLY A 442 -6.55 -12.04 -17.20
N ILE A 443 -7.62 -11.67 -16.49
CA ILE A 443 -7.65 -10.56 -15.55
C ILE A 443 -8.46 -10.97 -14.31
N HIS A 444 -7.78 -11.58 -13.34
CA HIS A 444 -8.40 -12.20 -12.18
C HIS A 444 -8.53 -11.19 -11.02
N PHE A 445 -9.77 -10.88 -10.67
CA PHE A 445 -10.15 -10.02 -9.55
C PHE A 445 -10.43 -10.83 -8.28
N PHE A 446 -10.30 -10.18 -7.12
CA PHE A 446 -10.55 -10.79 -5.82
C PHE A 446 -11.82 -10.22 -5.17
N SER A 447 -12.63 -11.08 -4.56
CA SER A 447 -13.89 -10.67 -3.92
C SER A 447 -13.68 -10.15 -2.50
N PRO A 448 -14.36 -9.06 -2.06
CA PRO A 448 -15.21 -8.18 -2.87
C PRO A 448 -14.40 -7.21 -3.74
N VAL A 449 -14.70 -7.15 -5.03
CA VAL A 449 -13.86 -6.48 -6.05
C VAL A 449 -13.59 -5.01 -5.73
N TRP A 450 -14.61 -4.24 -5.31
CA TRP A 450 -14.45 -2.80 -4.99
C TRP A 450 -13.63 -2.49 -3.73
N LEU A 451 -13.30 -3.50 -2.93
CA LEU A 451 -12.45 -3.38 -1.74
C LEU A 451 -11.03 -3.89 -2.03
N MET A 452 -10.92 -5.05 -2.68
CA MET A 452 -9.64 -5.69 -2.97
C MET A 452 -8.83 -4.86 -3.96
N GLN A 453 -7.53 -4.71 -3.73
CA GLN A 453 -6.69 -3.81 -4.53
C GLN A 453 -5.95 -4.54 -5.66
N LEU A 454 -5.75 -5.84 -5.51
CA LEU A 454 -5.00 -6.68 -6.45
C LEU A 454 -5.84 -7.06 -7.68
N VAL A 455 -5.16 -7.22 -8.80
CA VAL A 455 -5.63 -8.00 -9.95
C VAL A 455 -4.47 -8.84 -10.50
N GLU A 456 -4.71 -10.09 -10.89
CA GLU A 456 -3.68 -10.88 -11.60
C GLU A 456 -3.92 -10.76 -13.11
N VAL A 457 -2.91 -10.33 -13.85
CA VAL A 457 -2.92 -10.29 -15.33
C VAL A 457 -2.19 -11.53 -15.82
N ILE A 458 -2.92 -12.45 -16.44
CA ILE A 458 -2.44 -13.78 -16.76
C ILE A 458 -2.16 -13.91 -18.26
N ARG A 459 -0.95 -14.36 -18.60
CA ARG A 459 -0.52 -14.66 -19.97
C ARG A 459 -0.67 -16.15 -20.24
N GLY A 460 -1.66 -16.52 -21.05
CA GLY A 460 -1.71 -17.83 -21.71
C GLY A 460 -0.69 -17.95 -22.85
N GLU A 461 -0.37 -19.16 -23.29
CA GLU A 461 0.69 -19.42 -24.28
C GLU A 461 0.59 -18.59 -25.57
N LYS A 462 -0.64 -18.36 -26.05
CA LYS A 462 -0.89 -17.60 -27.28
C LYS A 462 -1.09 -16.10 -27.07
N THR A 463 -1.16 -15.64 -25.82
CA THR A 463 -1.48 -14.23 -25.47
C THR A 463 -0.33 -13.32 -25.91
N ALA A 464 -0.62 -12.31 -26.73
CA ALA A 464 0.39 -11.35 -27.15
C ALA A 464 0.79 -10.39 -26.01
N GLN A 465 2.03 -9.88 -26.08
CA GLN A 465 2.53 -8.86 -25.15
C GLN A 465 1.63 -7.61 -25.14
N GLU A 466 1.16 -7.18 -26.30
CA GLU A 466 0.26 -6.03 -26.43
C GLU A 466 -1.04 -6.20 -25.62
N THR A 467 -1.56 -7.42 -25.51
CA THR A 467 -2.74 -7.72 -24.70
C THR A 467 -2.45 -7.53 -23.22
N ILE A 468 -1.30 -8.02 -22.74
CA ILE A 468 -0.86 -7.84 -21.35
C ILE A 468 -0.67 -6.35 -21.04
N ASP A 469 -0.01 -5.60 -21.93
CA ASP A 469 0.24 -4.17 -21.74
C ASP A 469 -1.07 -3.35 -21.69
N ASN A 470 -2.06 -3.70 -22.51
CA ASN A 470 -3.38 -3.07 -22.46
C ASN A 470 -4.18 -3.45 -21.20
N LEU A 471 -4.06 -4.68 -20.71
CA LEU A 471 -4.68 -5.09 -19.43
C LEU A 471 -4.03 -4.37 -18.24
N LEU A 472 -2.72 -4.13 -18.27
CA LEU A 472 -2.03 -3.27 -17.30
C LEU A 472 -2.53 -1.82 -17.37
N ASN A 473 -2.70 -1.26 -18.57
CA ASN A 473 -3.31 0.06 -18.75
C ASN A 473 -4.71 0.11 -18.13
N PHE A 474 -5.55 -0.88 -18.42
CA PHE A 474 -6.89 -0.97 -17.85
C PHE A 474 -6.87 -1.05 -16.31
N ALA A 475 -6.00 -1.89 -15.72
CA ALA A 475 -5.83 -1.96 -14.27
C ALA A 475 -5.46 -0.59 -13.67
N GLY A 476 -4.62 0.20 -14.36
CA GLY A 476 -4.30 1.58 -14.01
C GLY A 476 -5.52 2.51 -14.03
N LEU A 477 -6.36 2.44 -15.08
CA LEU A 477 -7.59 3.24 -15.20
C LEU A 477 -8.56 2.99 -14.05
N ILE A 478 -8.71 1.73 -13.62
CA ILE A 478 -9.58 1.34 -12.50
C ILE A 478 -8.88 1.37 -11.13
N LYS A 479 -7.66 1.91 -11.06
CA LYS A 479 -6.85 2.08 -9.84
C LYS A 479 -6.60 0.77 -9.08
N LYS A 480 -6.37 -0.32 -9.80
CA LYS A 480 -5.92 -1.61 -9.26
C LYS A 480 -4.40 -1.75 -9.32
N ARG A 481 -3.86 -2.62 -8.48
CA ARG A 481 -2.45 -3.03 -8.47
C ARG A 481 -2.32 -4.36 -9.19
N PRO A 482 -1.81 -4.40 -10.42
CA PRO A 482 -1.64 -5.65 -11.15
C PRO A 482 -0.38 -6.38 -10.73
N ILE A 483 -0.42 -7.70 -10.84
CA ILE A 483 0.76 -8.55 -11.02
C ILE A 483 0.65 -9.23 -12.38
N VAL A 484 1.78 -9.53 -13.01
CA VAL A 484 1.82 -10.28 -14.27
C VAL A 484 2.37 -11.67 -13.99
N CYS A 485 1.67 -12.68 -14.49
CA CYS A 485 2.12 -14.06 -14.41
C CYS A 485 1.80 -14.83 -15.70
N MET A 486 2.55 -15.91 -15.93
CA MET A 486 2.18 -16.93 -16.89
C MET A 486 1.02 -17.76 -16.35
N ASP A 487 0.30 -18.38 -17.28
CA ASP A 487 -0.76 -19.31 -16.96
C ASP A 487 -0.24 -20.49 -16.11
N ASN A 488 -0.88 -20.69 -14.97
CA ASN A 488 -0.54 -21.71 -13.97
C ASN A 488 -1.82 -22.05 -13.19
N ALA A 489 -1.95 -23.30 -12.75
CA ALA A 489 -3.07 -23.69 -11.90
C ALA A 489 -3.08 -22.85 -10.60
N GLY A 490 -4.12 -22.04 -10.41
CA GLY A 490 -4.21 -21.08 -9.30
C GLY A 490 -3.31 -19.85 -9.42
N PHE A 491 -2.74 -19.59 -10.61
CA PHE A 491 -1.91 -18.43 -10.94
C PHE A 491 -0.78 -18.21 -9.93
N VAL A 492 -0.78 -17.09 -9.20
CA VAL A 492 0.17 -16.82 -8.13
C VAL A 492 -0.53 -16.93 -6.78
N VAL A 493 -1.62 -16.19 -6.57
CA VAL A 493 -2.20 -16.06 -5.22
C VAL A 493 -2.78 -17.38 -4.72
N ASN A 494 -3.61 -18.05 -5.53
CA ASN A 494 -4.22 -19.31 -5.11
C ASN A 494 -3.18 -20.43 -5.01
N ALA A 495 -2.19 -20.45 -5.92
CA ALA A 495 -1.07 -21.39 -5.87
C ALA A 495 -0.30 -21.29 -4.53
N MET A 496 -0.07 -20.07 -4.04
CA MET A 496 0.58 -19.82 -2.75
C MET A 496 -0.32 -20.12 -1.55
N LEU A 497 -1.64 -19.95 -1.70
CA LEU A 497 -2.63 -20.17 -0.64
C LEU A 497 -2.89 -21.66 -0.37
N PHE A 498 -2.99 -22.50 -1.40
CA PHE A 498 -3.39 -23.91 -1.22
C PHE A 498 -2.48 -24.71 -0.28
N PRO A 499 -1.13 -24.67 -0.38
CA PRO A 499 -0.26 -25.35 0.56
C PRO A 499 -0.43 -24.88 2.00
N ASN A 500 -0.71 -23.58 2.19
CA ASN A 500 -0.98 -23.00 3.49
C ASN A 500 -2.26 -23.62 4.09
N LEU A 501 -3.34 -23.69 3.31
CA LEU A 501 -4.59 -24.33 3.73
C LEU A 501 -4.42 -25.83 4.02
N ILE A 502 -3.76 -26.57 3.12
CA ILE A 502 -3.51 -28.01 3.30
C ILE A 502 -2.74 -28.25 4.59
N ASN A 503 -1.65 -27.53 4.81
CA ASN A 503 -0.83 -27.72 6.01
C ASN A 503 -1.55 -27.28 7.29
N ALA A 504 -2.43 -26.27 7.22
CA ALA A 504 -3.25 -25.88 8.37
C ALA A 504 -4.15 -27.04 8.81
N PHE A 505 -4.79 -27.73 7.86
CA PHE A 505 -5.54 -28.93 8.19
C PHE A 505 -4.65 -30.07 8.69
N ILE A 506 -3.43 -30.24 8.16
CA ILE A 506 -2.50 -31.26 8.68
C ILE A 506 -2.21 -31.02 10.16
N TYR A 507 -1.96 -29.77 10.59
CA TYR A 507 -1.76 -29.44 12.01
C TYR A 507 -2.99 -29.78 12.87
N VAL A 508 -4.19 -29.50 12.36
CA VAL A 508 -5.45 -29.86 13.04
C VAL A 508 -5.62 -31.38 13.12
N GLU A 509 -5.32 -32.10 12.05
CA GLU A 509 -5.38 -33.57 12.00
C GLU A 509 -4.34 -34.23 12.92
N GLN A 510 -3.24 -33.54 13.23
CA GLN A 510 -2.22 -33.91 14.22
C GLN A 510 -2.62 -33.55 15.67
N GLY A 511 -3.85 -33.09 15.89
CA GLY A 511 -4.40 -32.83 17.23
C GLY A 511 -4.18 -31.41 17.75
N ASN A 512 -3.68 -30.47 16.94
CA ASN A 512 -3.64 -29.06 17.34
C ASN A 512 -5.05 -28.45 17.25
N ALA A 513 -5.46 -27.69 18.27
CA ALA A 513 -6.77 -27.03 18.28
C ALA A 513 -6.93 -26.08 17.08
N ILE A 514 -8.13 -26.03 16.50
CA ILE A 514 -8.46 -25.17 15.34
C ILE A 514 -8.17 -23.69 15.66
N GLU A 515 -8.56 -23.24 16.86
CA GLU A 515 -8.33 -21.86 17.32
C GLU A 515 -6.84 -21.55 17.48
N LYS A 516 -6.02 -22.55 17.83
CA LYS A 516 -4.56 -22.38 17.96
C LYS A 516 -3.93 -22.17 16.58
N VAL A 517 -4.33 -22.95 15.58
CA VAL A 517 -3.85 -22.81 14.19
C VAL A 517 -4.25 -21.46 13.60
N ASP A 518 -5.50 -21.04 13.79
CA ASP A 518 -5.97 -19.73 13.32
C ASP A 518 -5.34 -18.56 14.08
N ARG A 519 -5.17 -18.70 15.40
CA ARG A 519 -4.52 -17.67 16.24
C ARG A 519 -3.06 -17.47 15.86
N ALA A 520 -2.32 -18.53 15.51
CA ALA A 520 -0.94 -18.43 15.05
C ALA A 520 -0.80 -17.46 13.84
N MET A 521 -1.65 -17.62 12.83
CA MET A 521 -1.59 -16.76 11.63
C MET A 521 -2.15 -15.35 11.87
N THR A 522 -3.16 -15.19 12.73
CA THR A 522 -3.68 -13.86 13.06
C THR A 522 -2.74 -13.05 13.96
N ARG A 523 -2.02 -13.70 14.88
CA ARG A 523 -0.94 -13.06 15.67
C ARG A 523 0.25 -12.65 14.81
N PHE A 524 0.58 -13.44 13.77
CA PHE A 524 1.53 -13.00 12.75
C PHE A 524 1.11 -11.69 12.09
N GLY A 525 -0.21 -11.51 11.90
CA GLY A 525 -0.85 -10.30 11.39
C GLY A 525 -1.78 -10.54 10.21
N MET A 526 -2.00 -11.80 9.80
CA MET A 526 -2.99 -12.10 8.77
C MET A 526 -4.37 -11.62 9.22
N PRO A 527 -5.22 -11.14 8.30
CA PRO A 527 -6.54 -10.62 8.66
C PRO A 527 -7.47 -11.69 9.26
N VAL A 528 -7.28 -12.94 8.83
CA VAL A 528 -8.08 -14.12 9.18
C VAL A 528 -7.17 -15.37 9.22
N GLY A 529 -7.50 -16.34 10.07
CA GLY A 529 -6.80 -17.63 10.11
C GLY A 529 -7.21 -18.55 8.95
N PRO A 530 -6.37 -19.55 8.59
CA PRO A 530 -6.60 -20.40 7.41
C PRO A 530 -7.89 -21.24 7.49
N ILE A 531 -8.29 -21.72 8.67
CA ILE A 531 -9.52 -22.52 8.82
C ILE A 531 -10.73 -21.60 8.72
N ARG A 532 -10.71 -20.45 9.39
CA ARG A 532 -11.78 -19.43 9.28
C ARG A 532 -11.94 -18.90 7.86
N LEU A 533 -10.83 -18.70 7.13
CA LEU A 533 -10.85 -18.30 5.73
C LEU A 533 -11.59 -19.33 4.86
N THR A 534 -11.36 -20.63 5.10
CA THR A 534 -12.06 -21.72 4.41
C THR A 534 -13.58 -21.62 4.63
N ASP A 535 -14.00 -21.31 5.86
CA ASP A 535 -15.41 -21.11 6.22
C ASP A 535 -16.04 -19.89 5.55
N GLU A 536 -15.29 -18.79 5.43
CA GLU A 536 -15.77 -17.53 4.85
C GLU A 536 -15.90 -17.57 3.34
N VAL A 537 -14.99 -18.28 2.66
CA VAL A 537 -15.06 -18.56 1.22
C VAL A 537 -16.20 -19.54 0.92
N GLY A 538 -16.40 -20.51 1.80
CA GLY A 538 -17.36 -21.61 1.65
C GLY A 538 -16.62 -22.91 1.36
N ILE A 539 -16.76 -23.88 2.25
CA ILE A 539 -15.86 -25.05 2.37
C ILE A 539 -15.83 -25.92 1.10
N ASP A 540 -16.93 -25.96 0.33
CA ASP A 540 -16.98 -26.73 -0.92
C ASP A 540 -16.08 -26.16 -2.02
N ILE A 541 -15.79 -24.87 -2.01
CA ILE A 541 -14.94 -24.22 -3.02
C ILE A 541 -13.49 -24.71 -2.93
N PRO A 542 -12.76 -24.56 -1.81
CA PRO A 542 -11.42 -25.10 -1.68
C PRO A 542 -11.41 -26.64 -1.77
N HIS A 543 -12.44 -27.34 -1.31
CA HIS A 543 -12.55 -28.79 -1.51
C HIS A 543 -12.56 -29.17 -3.00
N LYS A 544 -13.43 -28.56 -3.81
CA LYS A 544 -13.51 -28.79 -5.26
C LYS A 544 -12.21 -28.42 -5.98
N ALA A 545 -11.60 -27.30 -5.60
CA ALA A 545 -10.32 -26.87 -6.17
C ALA A 545 -9.22 -27.90 -5.92
N LEU A 546 -9.08 -28.38 -4.68
CA LEU A 546 -8.09 -29.41 -4.33
C LEU A 546 -8.34 -30.73 -5.06
N VAL A 547 -9.60 -31.18 -5.15
CA VAL A 547 -9.97 -32.38 -5.91
C VAL A 547 -9.63 -32.22 -7.39
N GLY A 548 -9.92 -31.06 -7.98
CA GLY A 548 -9.56 -30.74 -9.37
C GLY A 548 -8.04 -30.75 -9.62
N MET A 549 -7.24 -30.47 -8.60
CA MET A 549 -5.77 -30.59 -8.63
C MET A 549 -5.27 -32.02 -8.32
N GLY A 550 -6.16 -32.99 -8.08
CA GLY A 550 -5.80 -34.34 -7.67
C GLY A 550 -5.30 -34.44 -6.22
N ILE A 551 -5.51 -33.40 -5.40
CA ILE A 551 -5.07 -33.34 -4.01
C ILE A 551 -6.19 -33.82 -3.10
N ARG A 552 -5.92 -34.87 -2.33
CA ARG A 552 -6.85 -35.42 -1.34
C ARG A 552 -6.69 -34.72 0.01
N GLN A 553 -7.79 -34.21 0.55
CA GLN A 553 -7.88 -33.63 1.89
C GLN A 553 -9.12 -34.24 2.58
N ASP A 554 -8.91 -35.15 3.54
CA ASP A 554 -9.98 -35.98 4.12
C ASP A 554 -10.91 -35.21 5.06
N THR A 555 -10.38 -34.25 5.83
CA THR A 555 -11.18 -33.41 6.73
C THR A 555 -12.21 -32.58 5.95
N LEU A 556 -11.79 -31.83 4.93
CA LEU A 556 -12.64 -31.06 4.04
C LEU A 556 -13.68 -31.94 3.37
N LYS A 557 -13.28 -33.13 2.88
CA LYS A 557 -14.22 -34.09 2.28
C LYS A 557 -15.34 -34.45 3.26
N ARG A 558 -15.00 -34.90 4.48
CA ARG A 558 -15.99 -35.30 5.51
C ARG A 558 -16.91 -34.15 5.91
N VAL A 559 -16.35 -32.95 6.05
CA VAL A 559 -17.10 -31.74 6.42
C VAL A 559 -18.09 -31.35 5.32
N VAL A 560 -17.69 -31.41 4.05
CA VAL A 560 -18.59 -31.16 2.90
C VAL A 560 -19.66 -32.24 2.77
N GLU A 561 -19.29 -33.53 2.91
CA GLU A 561 -20.24 -34.66 2.88
C GLU A 561 -21.27 -34.58 4.02
N ALA A 562 -20.91 -33.98 5.15
CA ALA A 562 -21.81 -33.69 6.26
C ALA A 562 -22.69 -32.43 6.05
N GLY A 563 -22.65 -31.81 4.87
CA GLY A 563 -23.47 -30.63 4.53
C GLY A 563 -23.00 -29.31 5.15
N ARG A 564 -21.78 -29.26 5.70
CA ARG A 564 -21.18 -28.05 6.29
C ARG A 564 -20.42 -27.29 5.21
N LEU A 565 -21.03 -26.25 4.65
CA LEU A 565 -20.50 -25.47 3.53
C LEU A 565 -20.05 -24.06 3.94
N GLY A 566 -20.08 -23.76 5.24
CA GLY A 566 -19.75 -22.47 5.83
C GLY A 566 -21.00 -21.69 6.25
N LEU A 567 -20.82 -20.77 7.20
CA LEU A 567 -21.91 -20.03 7.86
C LEU A 567 -22.83 -19.28 6.88
N LYS A 568 -22.27 -18.68 5.81
CA LYS A 568 -23.06 -17.92 4.83
C LYS A 568 -23.88 -18.79 3.90
N LYS A 569 -23.46 -20.05 3.68
CA LYS A 569 -24.02 -20.92 2.63
C LYS A 569 -24.95 -22.00 3.18
N SER A 570 -24.56 -22.67 4.27
CA SER A 570 -25.42 -23.68 4.91
C SER A 570 -25.69 -23.42 6.40
N GLY A 571 -25.22 -22.28 6.95
CA GLY A 571 -25.41 -21.93 8.35
C GLY A 571 -24.50 -22.69 9.32
N LYS A 572 -23.71 -23.65 8.83
CA LYS A 572 -22.78 -24.48 9.61
C LYS A 572 -21.45 -24.65 8.86
N GLY A 573 -20.35 -24.65 9.61
CA GLY A 573 -18.98 -24.77 9.11
C GLY A 573 -18.05 -25.38 10.16
N PHE A 574 -16.82 -24.88 10.21
CA PHE A 574 -15.88 -25.12 11.33
C PHE A 574 -16.21 -24.26 12.55
N PHE A 575 -16.81 -23.08 12.34
CA PHE A 575 -17.12 -22.13 13.40
C PHE A 575 -18.62 -21.84 13.51
N LEU A 576 -19.05 -21.53 14.72
CA LEU A 576 -20.37 -20.97 15.04
C LEU A 576 -20.43 -19.47 14.73
N LYS A 577 -21.65 -18.91 14.77
CA LYS A 577 -21.89 -17.48 14.50
C LYS A 577 -21.17 -16.54 15.47
N ASP A 578 -20.95 -16.98 16.71
CA ASP A 578 -20.21 -16.23 17.74
C ASP A 578 -18.69 -16.30 17.55
N GLY A 579 -18.20 -17.12 16.61
CA GLY A 579 -16.79 -17.29 16.31
C GLY A 579 -16.10 -18.43 17.06
N SER A 580 -16.78 -19.13 17.97
CA SER A 580 -16.26 -20.34 18.60
C SER A 580 -16.24 -21.52 17.61
N VAL A 581 -15.38 -22.51 17.85
CA VAL A 581 -15.36 -23.74 17.05
C VAL A 581 -16.63 -24.53 17.30
N ASP A 582 -17.22 -25.03 16.23
CA ASP A 582 -18.42 -25.86 16.30
C ASP A 582 -18.06 -27.27 16.80
N PRO A 583 -18.54 -27.70 17.99
CA PRO A 583 -18.18 -29.00 18.54
C PRO A 583 -18.62 -30.17 17.66
N GLU A 584 -19.66 -29.99 16.83
CA GLU A 584 -20.11 -31.03 15.89
C GLU A 584 -19.14 -31.26 14.73
N VAL A 585 -18.18 -30.34 14.47
CA VAL A 585 -17.17 -30.51 13.41
C VAL A 585 -16.01 -31.40 13.88
N LEU A 586 -15.76 -31.48 15.18
CA LEU A 586 -14.59 -32.19 15.74
C LEU A 586 -14.56 -33.68 15.37
N PRO A 587 -15.68 -34.43 15.39
CA PRO A 587 -15.69 -35.83 14.95
C PRO A 587 -15.40 -36.02 13.44
N LEU A 588 -15.53 -34.96 12.64
CA LEU A 588 -15.31 -35.00 11.18
C LEU A 588 -13.83 -34.79 10.82
N ILE A 589 -13.01 -34.30 11.76
CA ILE A 589 -11.57 -34.10 11.56
C ILE A 589 -10.89 -35.47 11.34
N ALA A 590 -10.11 -35.58 10.26
CA ALA A 590 -9.31 -36.78 10.03
C ALA A 590 -8.21 -36.89 11.10
N LYS A 591 -7.82 -38.13 11.45
CA LYS A 591 -6.79 -38.35 12.48
C LYS A 591 -5.45 -38.67 11.84
N ARG A 592 -4.40 -37.98 12.27
CA ARG A 592 -2.99 -38.30 12.05
C ARG A 592 -2.31 -38.61 13.38
N PRO A 593 -1.09 -39.19 13.37
CA PRO A 593 -0.28 -39.30 14.58
C PRO A 593 -0.18 -37.94 15.29
N PRO A 594 -0.51 -37.85 16.59
CA PRO A 594 -0.47 -36.59 17.30
C PRO A 594 0.91 -35.95 17.27
N GLN A 595 0.95 -34.66 16.96
CA GLN A 595 2.16 -33.86 16.97
C GLN A 595 1.79 -32.45 17.44
N GLU A 596 2.05 -32.18 18.71
CA GLU A 596 1.87 -30.85 19.26
C GLU A 596 2.95 -29.91 18.71
N ALA A 597 2.53 -28.71 18.30
CA ALA A 597 3.42 -27.66 17.81
C ALA A 597 3.10 -26.33 18.50
N SER A 598 4.08 -25.46 18.74
CA SER A 598 3.83 -24.10 19.22
C SER A 598 3.14 -23.24 18.14
N GLU A 599 2.61 -22.07 18.51
CA GLU A 599 2.05 -21.14 17.52
C GLU A 599 3.11 -20.67 16.52
N GLU A 600 4.35 -20.47 16.98
CA GLU A 600 5.50 -20.07 16.17
C GLU A 600 5.91 -21.18 15.20
N GLU A 601 5.89 -22.44 15.65
CA GLU A 601 6.16 -23.60 14.79
C GLU A 601 5.10 -23.78 13.71
N ILE A 602 3.81 -23.63 14.06
CA ILE A 602 2.70 -23.63 13.11
C ILE A 602 2.89 -22.50 12.10
N GLN A 603 3.08 -21.27 12.58
CA GLN A 603 3.29 -20.09 11.72
C GLN A 603 4.46 -20.29 10.76
N LEU A 604 5.62 -20.74 11.26
CA LEU A 604 6.80 -20.98 10.44
C LEU A 604 6.55 -22.09 9.42
N GLY A 605 5.91 -23.20 9.80
CA GLY A 605 5.61 -24.31 8.89
C GLY A 605 4.65 -23.91 7.76
N LEU A 606 3.58 -23.19 8.11
CA LEU A 606 2.59 -22.68 7.17
C LEU A 606 3.20 -21.67 6.18
N LEU A 607 4.03 -20.75 6.66
CA LEU A 607 4.71 -19.77 5.81
C LEU A 607 5.86 -20.39 5.01
N THR A 608 6.57 -21.39 5.55
CA THR A 608 7.60 -22.12 4.81
C THR A 608 7.03 -22.84 3.59
N ALA A 609 5.82 -23.42 3.72
CA ALA A 609 5.14 -24.06 2.59
C ALA A 609 4.79 -23.06 1.48
N MET A 610 4.34 -21.87 1.88
CA MET A 610 4.08 -20.76 0.97
C MET A 610 5.36 -20.30 0.26
N VAL A 611 6.46 -20.12 0.98
CA VAL A 611 7.78 -19.74 0.42
C VAL A 611 8.30 -20.78 -0.58
N ARG A 612 8.08 -22.08 -0.31
CA ARG A 612 8.47 -23.16 -1.22
C ARG A 612 7.75 -23.08 -2.56
N VAL A 613 6.46 -22.78 -2.55
CA VAL A 613 5.71 -22.55 -3.79
C VAL A 613 6.19 -21.27 -4.48
N GLY A 614 6.48 -20.21 -3.73
CA GLY A 614 7.02 -18.99 -4.32
C GLY A 614 8.32 -19.23 -5.08
N LYS A 615 9.23 -20.05 -4.52
CA LYS A 615 10.46 -20.49 -5.20
C LYS A 615 10.15 -21.27 -6.49
N ASP A 616 9.21 -22.21 -6.44
CA ASP A 616 8.81 -23.00 -7.60
C ASP A 616 8.21 -22.13 -8.72
N LEU A 617 7.36 -21.15 -8.38
CA LEU A 617 6.80 -20.21 -9.36
C LEU A 617 7.89 -19.39 -10.06
N ILE A 618 8.95 -19.00 -9.35
CA ILE A 618 10.11 -18.30 -9.94
C ILE A 618 10.93 -19.25 -10.83
N ASP A 619 11.17 -20.48 -10.39
CA ASP A 619 11.97 -21.47 -11.12
C ASP A 619 11.31 -21.87 -12.43
N ARG A 620 9.99 -22.08 -12.41
CA ARG A 620 9.17 -22.40 -13.59
C ARG A 620 8.85 -21.18 -14.45
N LYS A 621 9.34 -19.99 -14.10
CA LYS A 621 9.06 -18.73 -14.82
C LYS A 621 7.58 -18.42 -14.95
N ILE A 622 6.81 -18.78 -13.92
CA ILE A 622 5.42 -18.30 -13.79
C ILE A 622 5.42 -16.81 -13.48
N VAL A 623 6.41 -16.35 -12.71
CA VAL A 623 6.74 -14.94 -12.56
C VAL A 623 8.23 -14.73 -12.84
N ASP A 624 8.57 -13.64 -13.51
CA ASP A 624 9.97 -13.27 -13.77
C ASP A 624 10.59 -12.45 -12.64
N ASP A 625 9.76 -11.97 -11.72
CA ASP A 625 10.16 -11.05 -10.65
C ASP A 625 9.51 -11.46 -9.34
N VAL A 626 10.34 -11.67 -8.30
CA VAL A 626 9.89 -12.02 -6.94
C VAL A 626 8.85 -11.03 -6.41
N ARG A 627 8.93 -9.77 -6.81
CA ARG A 627 7.99 -8.71 -6.39
C ARG A 627 6.56 -9.02 -6.80
N MET A 628 6.32 -9.77 -7.89
CA MET A 628 4.96 -10.19 -8.28
C MET A 628 4.31 -11.09 -7.23
N ILE A 629 5.10 -11.96 -6.59
CA ILE A 629 4.61 -12.80 -5.50
C ILE A 629 4.29 -11.95 -4.27
N ASP A 630 5.22 -11.09 -3.85
CA ASP A 630 5.01 -10.29 -2.64
C ASP A 630 3.84 -9.31 -2.79
N VAL A 631 3.71 -8.65 -3.94
CA VAL A 631 2.53 -7.84 -4.28
C VAL A 631 1.25 -8.69 -4.21
N GLY A 632 1.26 -9.86 -4.87
CA GLY A 632 0.11 -10.75 -4.92
C GLY A 632 -0.38 -11.15 -3.52
N ILE A 633 0.53 -11.50 -2.63
CA ILE A 633 0.16 -12.01 -1.31
C ILE A 633 -0.18 -10.88 -0.32
N ILE A 634 0.47 -9.71 -0.42
CA ILE A 634 0.10 -8.53 0.37
C ILE A 634 -1.31 -8.05 0.03
N TRP A 635 -1.61 -7.78 -1.25
CA TRP A 635 -2.89 -7.18 -1.64
C TRP A 635 -3.99 -8.18 -2.01
N GLY A 636 -3.64 -9.46 -2.21
CA GLY A 636 -4.59 -10.54 -2.47
C GLY A 636 -5.06 -11.24 -1.19
N LEU A 637 -4.15 -11.51 -0.25
CA LEU A 637 -4.46 -12.24 1.00
C LEU A 637 -4.37 -11.37 2.26
N GLY A 638 -3.88 -10.14 2.15
CA GLY A 638 -3.68 -9.25 3.30
C GLY A 638 -2.45 -9.61 4.12
N PHE A 639 -1.38 -10.11 3.48
CA PHE A 639 -0.11 -10.36 4.18
C PHE A 639 0.39 -9.07 4.85
N PRO A 640 0.91 -9.13 6.09
CA PRO A 640 1.23 -7.91 6.83
C PRO A 640 2.29 -7.07 6.12
N ALA A 641 1.96 -5.80 5.86
CA ALA A 641 2.83 -4.87 5.15
C ALA A 641 4.19 -4.69 5.85
N ASP A 642 4.21 -4.79 7.18
CA ASP A 642 5.42 -4.72 8.00
C ASP A 642 6.38 -5.88 7.77
N LYS A 643 5.93 -6.97 7.14
CA LYS A 643 6.78 -8.14 6.82
C LYS A 643 7.31 -8.14 5.39
N GLY A 644 6.85 -7.22 4.53
CA GLY A 644 7.38 -7.04 3.18
C GLY A 644 6.87 -8.02 2.12
N GLY A 645 5.98 -8.96 2.48
CA GLY A 645 5.57 -10.08 1.64
C GLY A 645 6.29 -11.39 2.02
N PRO A 646 5.77 -12.57 1.64
CA PRO A 646 6.32 -13.85 2.08
C PRO A 646 7.77 -14.09 1.64
N MET A 647 8.16 -13.64 0.45
CA MET A 647 9.50 -13.84 -0.09
C MET A 647 10.49 -12.92 0.61
N LYS A 648 10.16 -11.62 0.74
CA LYS A 648 10.97 -10.68 1.53
C LYS A 648 11.06 -11.09 2.99
N TRP A 649 9.97 -11.52 3.61
CA TRP A 649 9.95 -12.00 4.98
C TRP A 649 10.93 -13.17 5.17
N ALA A 650 10.94 -14.13 4.25
CA ALA A 650 11.86 -15.26 4.29
C ALA A 650 13.34 -14.81 4.23
N ASP A 651 13.66 -13.79 3.43
CA ASP A 651 15.01 -13.18 3.41
C ASP A 651 15.35 -12.53 4.75
N LEU A 652 14.43 -11.73 5.30
CA LEU A 652 14.64 -10.99 6.54
C LEU A 652 14.86 -11.89 7.76
N ILE A 653 14.29 -13.09 7.77
CA ILE A 653 14.48 -14.07 8.84
C ILE A 653 15.59 -15.09 8.54
N GLY A 654 16.23 -15.02 7.37
CA GLY A 654 17.27 -15.96 6.94
C GLY A 654 16.76 -17.33 6.49
N LEU A 655 15.44 -17.50 6.32
CA LEU A 655 14.80 -18.74 5.90
C LEU A 655 15.17 -19.08 4.45
N SER A 656 15.21 -18.10 3.56
CA SER A 656 15.59 -18.30 2.15
C SER A 656 17.02 -18.84 2.02
N LYS A 657 17.99 -18.23 2.72
CA LYS A 657 19.38 -18.74 2.80
C LYS A 657 19.44 -20.16 3.35
N LYS A 658 18.68 -20.46 4.40
CA LYS A 658 18.62 -21.81 4.98
C LYS A 658 18.08 -22.86 4.00
N LEU A 659 17.04 -22.51 3.23
CA LEU A 659 16.39 -23.45 2.31
C LEU A 659 17.09 -23.56 0.95
N TYR A 660 17.71 -22.47 0.47
CA TYR A 660 18.15 -22.33 -0.92
C TYR A 660 19.56 -21.76 -1.08
N GLY A 661 20.27 -21.45 0.00
CA GLY A 661 21.65 -20.94 -0.03
C GLY A 661 21.79 -19.46 -0.40
N LYS A 662 20.69 -18.75 -0.72
CA LYS A 662 20.69 -17.33 -1.10
C LYS A 662 19.36 -16.64 -0.77
N ASN A 663 19.38 -15.31 -0.77
CA ASN A 663 18.17 -14.49 -0.70
C ASN A 663 17.41 -14.53 -2.04
N PHE A 664 16.12 -14.22 -1.99
CA PHE A 664 15.30 -14.01 -3.18
C PHE A 664 15.51 -12.63 -3.79
N TYR A 665 15.65 -11.60 -2.95
CA TYR A 665 15.90 -10.20 -3.32
C TYR A 665 17.37 -9.87 -3.55
#